data_AF-A0A5C7S631-F1
#
_entry.id   AF-A0A5C7S631-F1
#
_cell.length_a   1.000
_cell.length_b   1.000
_cell.length_c   1.000
_cell.angle_alpha   90.00
_cell.angle_beta   90.00
_cell.angle_gamma   90.00
#
_symmetry.space_group_name_H-M   'P 1'
#
loop_
_entity.id
_entity.type
_entity.pdbx_description
1 polymer ?
#
loop_
_entity_poly.entity_id
_entity_poly.type
_entity_poly.pdbx_seq_one_letter_code
_entity_poly.pdbx_strand_id
1 'polypeptide(L)'
;MQALDPLKLPLSGKNLIQASAGTGKTWTISLLYLRLILEQHLTVDKILVVTYTRAATDELRSRIRARLKEAVAAYEQPELASHEYQALLEQYPADTERLWYLQRALLSFDEAAVFTIHSFCQRVLQQHAFEVGIPFESELVASEADLQLQLTDQFWQQRLVYPNALDALVLSTNKITPETLLQEVAEFIGRPYLQIIRAQSYSEAEFKALKQHYEALLQQASLVWTQDQAAIIQLLNDKQRLTQKTHGPSTIQKALAAWTAILSGKLEAEHQELLAKLGTQALMAGTKAKQEPPQHRFFDLMDELLVPCAQLLEVRTLALEQLRHDLLVWLREQLPERKRLKGQLTFDDLLVNLQTALQQRPALAAQVAEQYQVALIDEFQDTDPIQYDVFERIYRHTQGQVYYVGDSKQAIYSFRGADIYTYLQAAHCVEHQQRYTLARNFRSQPKLLEAFNLLYARSPDPFRNDQRIAYETVSSGGTVKHELVCEPSLAPLRIWDFQGDPQHECSLGEVQLAVAQAVANDIARLLLQAQQGQATIGDQALTSGDFAVLVRSHRQGRMIKEALQACGIASVQKSPKGIFETEEAEELRLVLSAIAEPSQISKLRRALVTELMGGTAQTLLALDANPALFDAELEDFFRWQYLWQKHGFMRMFRDWLDKRKVRARLLAYVDGERRLTNLLHLAELIHVETRKQAPSLHTTLRWLQRRASEQAGEEHQLRLESDENLVQIVTIHKSKGLQYKIV
;
A
#
# COMPACT_ATOMS: atom_id res chain seq x y z
N MET A 1 31.05 -0.80 -8.67
CA MET A 1 30.81 0.29 -7.69
C MET A 1 32.05 0.45 -6.83
N GLN A 2 32.31 1.66 -6.34
CA GLN A 2 33.45 1.96 -5.47
C GLN A 2 32.98 2.12 -4.02
N ALA A 3 33.84 1.84 -3.04
CA ALA A 3 33.51 2.14 -1.65
C ALA A 3 33.41 3.67 -1.47
N LEU A 4 32.31 4.14 -0.87
CA LEU A 4 32.11 5.56 -0.64
C LEU A 4 32.96 6.05 0.54
N ASP A 5 33.77 7.09 0.29
CA ASP A 5 34.26 8.00 1.32
C ASP A 5 33.46 9.31 1.22
N PRO A 6 32.48 9.54 2.12
CA PRO A 6 31.63 10.72 2.06
C PRO A 6 32.36 12.07 2.15
N LEU A 7 33.59 12.11 2.65
CA LEU A 7 34.42 13.33 2.71
C LEU A 7 35.20 13.61 1.42
N LYS A 8 35.40 12.58 0.58
CA LYS A 8 36.18 12.69 -0.67
C LYS A 8 35.35 12.56 -1.93
N LEU A 9 34.07 12.25 -1.80
CA LEU A 9 33.16 12.16 -2.94
C LEU A 9 33.17 13.49 -3.72
N PRO A 10 33.45 13.48 -5.03
CA PRO A 10 33.41 14.68 -5.86
C PRO A 10 32.02 15.30 -5.88
N LEU A 11 31.93 16.59 -5.55
CA LEU A 11 30.65 17.29 -5.53
C LEU A 11 30.27 17.80 -6.93
N SER A 12 30.10 16.90 -7.90
CA SER A 12 29.72 17.30 -9.27
C SER A 12 29.04 16.15 -10.03
N GLY A 13 28.26 16.51 -11.06
CA GLY A 13 27.65 15.56 -11.98
C GLY A 13 26.52 14.73 -11.36
N LYS A 14 26.32 13.53 -11.93
CA LYS A 14 25.29 12.57 -11.52
C LYS A 14 25.94 11.45 -10.73
N ASN A 15 25.50 11.24 -9.48
CA ASN A 15 26.09 10.24 -8.60
C ASN A 15 25.02 9.26 -8.13
N LEU A 16 25.39 7.99 -7.99
CA LEU A 16 24.56 6.95 -7.38
C LEU A 16 25.26 6.44 -6.13
N ILE A 17 24.57 6.50 -5.00
CA ILE A 17 25.05 6.00 -3.71
C ILE A 17 24.13 4.86 -3.27
N GLN A 18 24.62 3.63 -3.41
CA GLN A 18 23.96 2.45 -2.89
C GLN A 18 24.21 2.33 -1.38
N ALA A 19 23.17 2.52 -0.59
CA ALA A 19 23.23 2.52 0.87
C ALA A 19 22.48 1.33 1.45
N SER A 20 23.19 0.21 1.65
CA SER A 20 22.61 -1.00 2.25
C SER A 20 21.95 -0.74 3.61
N ALA A 21 21.10 -1.68 4.06
CA ALA A 21 20.40 -1.54 5.33
C ALA A 21 21.37 -1.20 6.49
N GLY A 22 21.06 -0.11 7.21
CA GLY A 22 21.81 0.33 8.39
C GLY A 22 23.19 0.93 8.12
N THR A 23 23.56 1.25 6.86
CA THR A 23 24.92 1.75 6.55
C THR A 23 25.13 3.26 6.66
N GLY A 24 24.18 3.96 7.28
CA GLY A 24 24.31 5.39 7.56
C GLY A 24 23.85 6.31 6.43
N LYS A 25 22.91 5.88 5.57
CA LYS A 25 22.34 6.69 4.47
C LYS A 25 22.04 8.15 4.85
N THR A 26 21.25 8.36 5.89
CA THR A 26 20.82 9.68 6.39
C THR A 26 22.01 10.49 6.94
N TRP A 27 22.99 9.80 7.55
CA TRP A 27 24.24 10.41 8.00
C TRP A 27 25.07 10.87 6.80
N THR A 28 25.16 10.07 5.74
CA THR A 28 25.86 10.45 4.50
C THR A 28 25.20 11.66 3.83
N ILE A 29 23.86 11.66 3.69
CA ILE A 29 23.13 12.79 3.08
C ILE A 29 23.38 14.09 3.85
N SER A 30 23.28 14.07 5.18
CA SER A 30 23.52 15.27 6.00
C SER A 30 24.98 15.73 5.98
N LEU A 31 25.95 14.81 5.81
CA LEU A 31 27.35 15.18 5.60
C LEU A 31 27.58 15.83 4.23
N LEU A 32 26.99 15.28 3.17
CA LEU A 32 27.05 15.87 1.82
C LEU A 32 26.41 17.26 1.82
N TYR A 33 25.29 17.45 2.50
CA TYR A 33 24.65 18.76 2.67
C TYR A 33 25.58 19.77 3.33
N LEU A 34 26.27 19.39 4.41
CA LEU A 34 27.26 20.22 5.08
C LEU A 34 28.44 20.57 4.15
N ARG A 35 28.96 19.58 3.41
CA ARG A 35 30.06 19.77 2.45
C ARG A 35 29.69 20.72 1.32
N LEU A 36 28.47 20.68 0.80
CA LEU A 36 27.99 21.61 -0.22
C LEU A 36 28.02 23.07 0.24
N ILE A 37 27.74 23.32 1.53
CA ILE A 37 27.84 24.67 2.12
C ILE A 37 29.31 25.08 2.29
N LEU A 38 30.17 24.17 2.74
CA LEU A 38 31.58 24.46 3.02
C LEU A 38 32.45 24.61 1.76
N GLU A 39 32.20 23.78 0.74
CA GLU A 39 33.03 23.68 -0.48
C GLU A 39 32.51 24.52 -1.63
N GLN A 40 31.18 24.62 -1.77
CA GLN A 40 30.54 25.29 -2.91
C GLN A 40 29.78 26.54 -2.50
N HIS A 41 29.78 26.88 -1.20
CA HIS A 41 29.17 28.10 -0.67
C HIS A 41 27.68 28.23 -1.01
N LEU A 42 27.01 27.09 -1.19
CA LEU A 42 25.59 27.04 -1.51
C LEU A 42 24.75 27.45 -0.30
N THR A 43 23.65 28.16 -0.57
CA THR A 43 22.64 28.47 0.42
C THR A 43 21.64 27.32 0.55
N VAL A 44 20.97 27.24 1.71
CA VAL A 44 20.10 26.11 2.06
C VAL A 44 18.89 25.93 1.14
N ASP A 45 18.45 26.99 0.46
CA ASP A 45 17.38 27.00 -0.54
C ASP A 45 17.85 26.44 -1.91
N LYS A 46 19.16 26.46 -2.18
CA LYS A 46 19.77 25.94 -3.42
C LYS A 46 20.06 24.44 -3.36
N ILE A 47 20.04 23.83 -2.17
CA ILE A 47 20.27 22.41 -1.96
C ILE A 47 18.92 21.71 -1.73
N LEU A 48 18.40 21.12 -2.79
CA LEU A 48 17.16 20.34 -2.76
C LEU A 48 17.43 18.97 -2.13
N VAL A 49 16.65 18.61 -1.12
CA VAL A 49 16.66 17.28 -0.51
C VAL A 49 15.25 16.73 -0.61
N VAL A 50 15.10 15.57 -1.24
CA VAL A 50 13.78 14.98 -1.50
C VAL A 50 13.67 13.61 -0.85
N THR A 51 12.57 13.37 -0.15
CA THR A 51 12.25 12.09 0.51
C THR A 51 10.90 11.54 0.06
N TYR A 52 10.64 10.26 0.30
CA TYR A 52 9.37 9.62 -0.07
C TYR A 52 8.22 9.93 0.91
N THR A 53 8.51 10.04 2.22
CA THR A 53 7.49 10.30 3.26
C THR A 53 7.73 11.60 4.00
N ARG A 54 6.66 12.19 4.57
CA ARG A 54 6.75 13.40 5.41
C ARG A 54 7.57 13.15 6.68
N ALA A 55 7.39 12.00 7.32
CA ALA A 55 8.18 11.63 8.49
C ALA A 55 9.69 11.59 8.19
N ALA A 56 10.08 11.05 7.02
CA ALA A 56 11.47 11.08 6.57
C ALA A 56 11.95 12.51 6.28
N THR A 57 11.09 13.38 5.73
CA THR A 57 11.40 14.80 5.53
C THR A 57 11.71 15.49 6.87
N ASP A 58 10.84 15.33 7.87
CA ASP A 58 10.98 15.96 9.19
C ASP A 58 12.21 15.43 9.95
N GLU A 59 12.44 14.13 9.90
CA GLU A 59 13.62 13.50 10.48
C GLU A 59 14.91 14.02 9.82
N LEU A 60 14.97 14.02 8.49
CA LEU A 60 16.15 14.44 7.75
C LEU A 60 16.42 15.94 7.93
N ARG A 61 15.38 16.77 7.94
CA ARG A 61 15.47 18.21 8.25
C ARG A 61 16.04 18.43 9.65
N SER A 62 15.56 17.70 10.65
CA SER A 62 16.05 17.78 12.03
C SER A 62 17.52 17.37 12.14
N ARG A 63 17.91 16.28 11.46
CA ARG A 63 19.30 15.80 11.42
C ARG A 63 20.25 16.79 10.74
N ILE A 64 19.85 17.37 9.61
CA ILE A 64 20.67 18.38 8.91
C ILE A 64 20.86 19.61 9.80
N ARG A 65 19.80 20.11 10.46
CA ARG A 65 19.89 21.25 11.38
C ARG A 65 20.83 20.97 12.55
N ALA A 66 20.70 19.80 13.17
CA ALA A 66 21.57 19.38 14.27
C ALA A 66 23.05 19.34 13.83
N ARG A 67 23.32 18.74 12.66
CA ARG A 67 24.66 18.68 12.07
C ARG A 67 25.24 20.06 11.79
N LEU A 68 24.46 20.98 11.22
CA LEU A 68 24.91 22.36 11.01
C LEU A 68 25.25 23.05 12.33
N LYS A 69 24.43 22.87 13.36
CA LYS A 69 24.68 23.42 14.69
C LYS A 69 25.97 22.88 15.32
N GLU A 70 26.18 21.57 15.22
CA GLU A 70 27.42 20.93 15.69
C GLU A 70 28.64 21.38 14.89
N ALA A 71 28.52 21.54 13.57
CA ALA A 71 29.58 22.06 12.73
C ALA A 71 29.92 23.52 13.08
N VAL A 72 28.94 24.39 13.32
CA VAL A 72 29.16 25.76 13.81
C VAL A 72 29.96 25.73 15.12
N ALA A 73 29.53 24.93 16.09
CA ALA A 73 30.24 24.81 17.37
C ALA A 73 31.69 24.31 17.20
N ALA A 74 31.90 23.33 16.31
CA ALA A 74 33.23 22.83 16.00
C ALA A 74 34.12 23.87 15.30
N TYR A 75 33.57 24.74 14.44
CA TYR A 75 34.33 25.81 13.77
C TYR A 75 34.56 27.03 14.68
N GLU A 76 33.66 27.30 15.63
CA GLU A 76 33.86 28.32 16.67
C GLU A 76 34.90 27.89 17.70
N GLN A 77 34.95 26.60 18.03
CA GLN A 77 35.85 26.03 19.04
C GLN A 77 36.53 24.74 18.51
N PRO A 78 37.49 24.85 17.56
CA PRO A 78 38.14 23.69 16.93
C PRO A 78 38.78 22.72 17.92
N GLU A 79 39.35 23.25 19.02
CA GLU A 79 40.00 22.48 20.08
C GLU A 79 39.05 21.51 20.81
N LEU A 80 37.74 21.81 20.82
CA LEU A 80 36.70 21.04 21.49
C LEU A 80 35.86 20.19 20.52
N ALA A 81 36.20 20.21 19.22
CA ALA A 81 35.50 19.47 18.20
C ALA A 81 35.60 17.96 18.45
N SER A 82 34.48 17.24 18.25
CA SER A 82 34.49 15.78 18.29
C SER A 82 35.34 15.20 17.16
N HIS A 83 35.77 13.95 17.29
CA HIS A 83 36.59 13.26 16.27
C HIS A 83 35.94 13.28 14.87
N GLU A 84 34.60 13.30 14.77
CA GLU A 84 33.89 13.38 13.49
C GLU A 84 34.16 14.72 12.77
N TYR A 85 34.17 15.83 13.51
CA TYR A 85 34.39 17.16 12.94
C TYR A 85 35.88 17.52 12.84
N GLN A 86 36.77 16.85 13.57
CA GLN A 86 38.22 17.01 13.40
C GLN A 86 38.66 16.68 11.97
N ALA A 87 38.19 15.56 11.40
CA ALA A 87 38.48 15.22 10.01
C ALA A 87 37.96 16.26 9.01
N LEU A 88 36.79 16.86 9.29
CA LEU A 88 36.25 17.97 8.50
C LEU A 88 37.11 19.23 8.62
N LEU A 89 37.58 19.57 9.83
CA LEU A 89 38.44 20.73 10.09
C LEU A 89 39.83 20.57 9.48
N GLU A 90 40.38 19.35 9.44
CA GLU A 90 41.63 19.04 8.75
C GLU A 90 41.53 19.28 7.24
N GLN A 91 40.41 18.87 6.63
CA GLN A 91 40.18 19.01 5.20
C GLN A 91 39.71 20.41 4.81
N TYR A 92 38.92 21.05 5.66
CA TYR A 92 38.35 22.38 5.49
C TYR A 92 38.64 23.22 6.74
N PRO A 93 39.84 23.84 6.82
CA PRO A 93 40.24 24.59 8.01
C PRO A 93 39.24 25.68 8.39
N ALA A 94 39.07 25.87 9.71
CA ALA A 94 38.25 26.93 10.25
C ALA A 94 38.79 28.29 9.80
N ASP A 95 37.97 29.03 9.07
CA ASP A 95 38.18 30.43 8.74
C ASP A 95 36.89 31.22 8.94
N THR A 96 37.01 32.55 8.91
CA THR A 96 35.88 33.45 9.11
C THR A 96 34.81 33.30 8.04
N GLU A 97 35.17 32.87 6.83
CA GLU A 97 34.26 32.73 5.71
C GLU A 97 33.38 31.47 5.85
N ARG A 98 33.96 30.31 6.11
CA ARG A 98 33.26 29.04 6.36
C ARG A 98 32.36 29.14 7.58
N LEU A 99 32.85 29.73 8.67
CA LEU A 99 32.02 29.96 9.84
C LEU A 99 30.82 30.85 9.50
N TRP A 100 31.02 31.90 8.70
CA TRP A 100 29.92 32.74 8.22
C TRP A 100 28.92 31.97 7.35
N TYR A 101 29.36 31.13 6.42
CA TYR A 101 28.47 30.29 5.60
C TYR A 101 27.63 29.33 6.47
N LEU A 102 28.25 28.69 7.46
CA LEU A 102 27.57 27.79 8.39
C LEU A 102 26.53 28.53 9.26
N GLN A 103 26.92 29.67 9.84
CA GLN A 103 26.03 30.50 10.66
C GLN A 103 24.86 31.03 9.82
N ARG A 104 25.12 31.51 8.60
CA ARG A 104 24.09 31.94 7.65
C ARG A 104 23.13 30.78 7.34
N ALA A 105 23.64 29.60 7.02
CA ALA A 105 22.83 28.43 6.72
C ALA A 105 21.93 28.03 7.91
N LEU A 106 22.43 28.14 9.14
CA LEU A 106 21.64 27.86 10.35
C LEU A 106 20.55 28.92 10.60
N LEU A 107 20.86 30.20 10.35
CA LEU A 107 19.91 31.32 10.49
C LEU A 107 18.79 31.27 9.45
N SER A 108 19.12 30.90 8.19
CA SER A 108 18.14 30.79 7.10
C SER A 108 17.56 29.38 6.96
N PHE A 109 17.80 28.48 7.92
CA PHE A 109 17.42 27.06 7.78
C PHE A 109 15.92 26.83 7.63
N ASP A 110 15.10 27.79 8.07
CA ASP A 110 13.65 27.71 7.88
C ASP A 110 13.26 27.67 6.38
N GLU A 111 14.10 28.24 5.51
CA GLU A 111 13.96 28.23 4.05
C GLU A 111 14.56 26.99 3.37
N ALA A 112 15.18 26.07 4.13
CA ALA A 112 15.88 24.91 3.57
C ALA A 112 14.95 24.05 2.70
N ALA A 113 15.40 23.72 1.50
CA ALA A 113 14.64 23.00 0.49
C ALA A 113 14.59 21.48 0.76
N VAL A 114 14.00 21.08 1.88
CA VAL A 114 13.83 19.69 2.28
C VAL A 114 12.35 19.33 2.18
N PHE A 115 11.99 18.53 1.18
CA PHE A 115 10.59 18.27 0.80
C PHE A 115 10.31 16.80 0.55
N THR A 116 9.03 16.42 0.56
CA THR A 116 8.61 15.21 -0.16
C THR A 116 8.61 15.45 -1.67
N ILE A 117 8.64 14.39 -2.49
CA ILE A 117 8.56 14.52 -3.96
C ILE A 117 7.31 15.32 -4.36
N HIS A 118 6.15 15.00 -3.81
CA HIS A 118 4.90 15.71 -4.08
C HIS A 118 4.96 17.20 -3.68
N SER A 119 5.51 17.50 -2.48
CA SER A 119 5.66 18.88 -2.02
C SER A 119 6.62 19.68 -2.90
N PHE A 120 7.69 19.06 -3.39
CA PHE A 120 8.58 19.67 -4.38
C PHE A 120 7.82 19.98 -5.67
N CYS A 121 7.10 19.01 -6.24
CA CYS A 121 6.34 19.22 -7.47
C CYS A 121 5.28 20.31 -7.32
N GLN A 122 4.52 20.29 -6.23
CA GLN A 122 3.54 21.33 -5.92
C GLN A 122 4.17 22.72 -5.86
N ARG A 123 5.32 22.85 -5.18
CA ARG A 123 6.02 24.13 -5.04
C ARG A 123 6.48 24.68 -6.39
N VAL A 124 7.10 23.83 -7.22
CA VAL A 124 7.54 24.24 -8.58
C VAL A 124 6.33 24.66 -9.43
N LEU A 125 5.26 23.86 -9.42
CA LEU A 125 4.04 24.18 -10.16
C LEU A 125 3.39 25.49 -9.70
N GLN A 126 3.40 25.79 -8.40
CA GLN A 126 2.86 27.05 -7.87
C GLN A 126 3.74 28.26 -8.20
N GLN A 127 5.08 28.12 -8.09
CA GLN A 127 6.03 29.18 -8.42
C GLN A 127 5.97 29.55 -9.91
N HIS A 128 5.72 28.56 -10.76
CA HIS A 128 5.65 28.69 -12.21
C HIS A 128 4.23 28.56 -12.76
N ALA A 129 3.19 28.86 -11.95
CA ALA A 129 1.79 28.57 -12.29
C ALA A 129 1.32 29.20 -13.61
N PHE A 130 1.73 30.45 -13.89
CA PHE A 130 1.44 31.13 -15.15
C PHE A 130 2.08 30.43 -16.36
N GLU A 131 3.25 29.84 -16.15
CA GLU A 131 3.98 29.15 -17.19
C GLU A 131 3.39 27.75 -17.39
N VAL A 132 2.97 27.06 -16.34
CA VAL A 132 2.40 25.72 -16.48
C VAL A 132 0.91 25.73 -16.87
N GLY A 133 0.22 26.86 -16.72
CA GLY A 133 -1.20 26.99 -17.06
C GLY A 133 -2.13 26.30 -16.04
N ILE A 134 -1.67 26.16 -14.80
CA ILE A 134 -2.45 25.57 -13.69
C ILE A 134 -3.14 26.70 -12.91
N PRO A 135 -4.42 26.54 -12.51
CA PRO A 135 -5.08 27.52 -11.65
C PRO A 135 -4.32 27.72 -10.33
N PHE A 136 -4.10 28.98 -9.96
CA PHE A 136 -3.39 29.37 -8.72
C PHE A 136 -4.03 28.78 -7.46
N GLU A 137 -5.36 28.77 -7.42
CA GLU A 137 -6.16 28.18 -6.35
C GLU A 137 -6.72 26.85 -6.83
N SER A 138 -5.90 25.79 -6.72
CA SER A 138 -6.36 24.41 -6.92
C SER A 138 -6.45 23.69 -5.57
N GLU A 139 -7.58 23.04 -5.30
CA GLU A 139 -7.77 22.21 -4.10
C GLU A 139 -7.08 20.86 -4.29
N LEU A 140 -6.10 20.56 -3.42
CA LEU A 140 -5.46 19.25 -3.39
C LEU A 140 -6.39 18.23 -2.71
N VAL A 141 -6.87 17.26 -3.48
CA VAL A 141 -7.78 16.20 -3.01
C VAL A 141 -7.04 14.87 -2.85
N ALA A 142 -7.35 14.14 -1.78
CA ALA A 142 -6.70 12.87 -1.45
C ALA A 142 -7.23 11.67 -2.26
N SER A 143 -8.46 11.77 -2.77
CA SER A 143 -9.09 10.72 -3.56
C SER A 143 -9.99 11.33 -4.62
N GLU A 144 -9.99 10.72 -5.80
CA GLU A 144 -10.88 11.04 -6.91
C GLU A 144 -11.91 9.92 -7.18
N ALA A 145 -12.07 8.96 -6.26
CA ALA A 145 -12.92 7.79 -6.44
C ALA A 145 -14.37 8.13 -6.82
N ASP A 146 -14.97 9.15 -6.19
CA ASP A 146 -16.32 9.61 -6.53
C ASP A 146 -16.40 10.14 -7.96
N LEU A 147 -15.39 10.90 -8.40
CA LEU A 147 -15.35 11.44 -9.76
C LEU A 147 -15.12 10.34 -10.79
N GLN A 148 -14.23 9.39 -10.48
CA GLN A 148 -13.99 8.21 -11.29
C GLN A 148 -15.27 7.38 -11.45
N LEU A 149 -16.03 7.15 -10.37
CA LEU A 149 -17.28 6.40 -10.43
C LEU A 149 -18.37 7.16 -11.22
N GLN A 150 -18.56 8.45 -10.95
CA GLN A 150 -19.48 9.30 -11.73
C GLN A 150 -19.19 9.26 -13.23
N LEU A 151 -17.90 9.21 -13.55
CA LEU A 151 -17.45 9.08 -14.91
C LEU A 151 -17.75 7.67 -15.43
N THR A 152 -17.34 6.60 -14.74
CA THR A 152 -17.65 5.23 -15.15
C THR A 152 -19.15 5.00 -15.38
N ASP A 153 -20.02 5.61 -14.57
CA ASP A 153 -21.47 5.59 -14.79
C ASP A 153 -21.88 6.26 -16.10
N GLN A 154 -21.25 7.37 -16.49
CA GLN A 154 -21.50 8.03 -17.78
C GLN A 154 -21.05 7.16 -18.95
N PHE A 155 -19.86 6.54 -18.85
CA PHE A 155 -19.39 5.57 -19.84
C PHE A 155 -20.38 4.40 -19.97
N TRP A 156 -20.82 3.86 -18.83
CA TRP A 156 -21.81 2.79 -18.77
C TRP A 156 -23.12 3.20 -19.45
N GLN A 157 -23.62 4.39 -19.16
CA GLN A 157 -24.85 4.90 -19.78
C GLN A 157 -24.73 5.05 -21.30
N GLN A 158 -23.58 5.51 -21.80
CA GLN A 158 -23.36 5.75 -23.22
C GLN A 158 -23.18 4.46 -24.02
N ARG A 159 -22.52 3.44 -23.45
CA ARG A 159 -22.15 2.22 -24.17
C ARG A 159 -23.04 1.02 -23.84
N LEU A 160 -23.43 0.85 -22.59
CA LEU A 160 -23.99 -0.40 -22.06
C LEU A 160 -25.51 -0.36 -21.82
N VAL A 161 -26.15 0.81 -21.97
CA VAL A 161 -27.63 0.90 -22.00
C VAL A 161 -28.19 0.30 -23.28
N TYR A 162 -27.48 0.48 -24.41
CA TYR A 162 -27.78 -0.16 -25.69
C TYR A 162 -26.55 -0.95 -26.16
N PRO A 163 -26.26 -2.08 -25.51
CA PRO A 163 -25.02 -2.82 -25.75
C PRO A 163 -25.03 -3.45 -27.15
N ASN A 164 -23.88 -3.46 -27.81
CA ASN A 164 -23.68 -4.29 -29.00
C ASN A 164 -23.62 -5.78 -28.62
N ALA A 165 -23.53 -6.69 -29.60
CA ALA A 165 -23.55 -8.13 -29.32
C ALA A 165 -22.37 -8.63 -28.45
N LEU A 166 -21.20 -7.98 -28.52
CA LEU A 166 -20.03 -8.33 -27.70
C LEU A 166 -20.19 -7.82 -26.26
N ASP A 167 -20.67 -6.59 -26.09
CA ASP A 167 -20.96 -6.03 -24.77
C ASP A 167 -22.05 -6.86 -24.07
N ALA A 168 -23.10 -7.27 -24.81
CA ALA A 168 -24.15 -8.14 -24.29
C ALA A 168 -23.63 -9.51 -23.87
N LEU A 169 -22.68 -10.09 -24.62
CA LEU A 169 -22.01 -11.34 -24.24
C LEU A 169 -21.32 -11.17 -22.88
N VAL A 170 -20.50 -10.12 -22.73
CA VAL A 170 -19.77 -9.82 -21.49
C VAL A 170 -20.69 -9.63 -20.30
N LEU A 171 -21.77 -8.85 -20.45
CA LEU A 171 -22.74 -8.56 -19.39
C LEU A 171 -23.55 -9.79 -18.96
N SER A 172 -23.85 -10.70 -19.90
CA SER A 172 -24.66 -11.90 -19.60
C SER A 172 -23.90 -12.96 -18.80
N THR A 173 -22.57 -13.01 -18.93
CA THR A 173 -21.72 -14.04 -18.32
C THR A 173 -21.01 -13.59 -17.05
N ASN A 174 -20.78 -12.28 -16.90
CA ASN A 174 -20.02 -11.74 -15.78
C ASN A 174 -20.91 -10.88 -14.89
N LYS A 175 -20.72 -10.96 -13.57
CA LYS A 175 -21.42 -10.08 -12.60
C LYS A 175 -20.74 -8.71 -12.54
N ILE A 176 -20.68 -8.03 -13.68
CA ILE A 176 -20.00 -6.73 -13.81
C ILE A 176 -20.99 -5.62 -13.49
N THR A 177 -20.57 -4.70 -12.63
CA THR A 177 -21.20 -3.40 -12.37
C THR A 177 -20.22 -2.27 -12.69
N PRO A 178 -20.66 -1.01 -12.77
CA PRO A 178 -19.75 0.13 -12.89
C PRO A 178 -18.64 0.10 -11.83
N GLU A 179 -18.96 -0.24 -10.58
CA GLU A 179 -18.01 -0.31 -9.48
C GLU A 179 -16.99 -1.42 -9.68
N THR A 180 -17.41 -2.64 -10.04
CA THR A 180 -16.47 -3.75 -10.25
C THR A 180 -15.57 -3.48 -11.46
N LEU A 181 -16.13 -2.88 -12.53
CA LEU A 181 -15.35 -2.54 -13.72
C LEU A 181 -14.32 -1.44 -13.42
N LEU A 182 -14.71 -0.42 -12.66
CA LEU A 182 -13.79 0.63 -12.20
C LEU A 182 -12.67 0.03 -11.33
N GLN A 183 -12.99 -0.86 -10.39
CA GLN A 183 -12.00 -1.52 -9.54
C GLN A 183 -10.91 -2.25 -10.34
N GLU A 184 -11.28 -2.87 -11.47
CA GLU A 184 -10.34 -3.60 -12.33
C GLU A 184 -9.38 -2.68 -13.10
N VAL A 185 -9.76 -1.42 -13.35
CA VAL A 185 -8.93 -0.47 -14.11
C VAL A 185 -8.29 0.64 -13.27
N ALA A 186 -8.77 0.85 -12.04
CA ALA A 186 -8.42 2.00 -11.18
C ALA A 186 -6.90 2.15 -10.96
N GLU A 187 -6.18 1.06 -10.74
CA GLU A 187 -4.73 1.08 -10.52
C GLU A 187 -3.95 1.63 -11.73
N PHE A 188 -4.50 1.52 -12.94
CA PHE A 188 -3.83 1.93 -14.17
C PHE A 188 -4.09 3.39 -14.54
N ILE A 189 -5.08 4.06 -13.94
CA ILE A 189 -5.48 5.43 -14.30
C ILE A 189 -4.31 6.40 -14.08
N GLY A 190 -3.70 6.37 -12.89
CA GLY A 190 -2.58 7.24 -12.50
C GLY A 190 -1.21 6.87 -13.09
N ARG A 191 -1.15 5.88 -14.01
CA ARG A 191 0.10 5.38 -14.61
C ARG A 191 0.16 5.63 -16.12
N PRO A 192 0.22 6.90 -16.57
CA PRO A 192 0.17 7.25 -18.00
C PRO A 192 1.35 6.70 -18.80
N TYR A 193 2.47 6.37 -18.15
CA TYR A 193 3.66 5.78 -18.76
C TYR A 193 3.48 4.31 -19.17
N LEU A 194 2.41 3.63 -18.72
CA LEU A 194 2.15 2.25 -19.12
C LEU A 194 1.79 2.18 -20.60
N GLN A 195 2.50 1.33 -21.33
CA GLN A 195 2.15 0.97 -22.69
C GLN A 195 0.94 0.02 -22.65
N ILE A 196 -0.21 0.53 -23.08
CA ILE A 196 -1.42 -0.29 -23.20
C ILE A 196 -1.32 -1.07 -24.51
N ILE A 197 -1.19 -2.39 -24.41
CA ILE A 197 -1.18 -3.29 -25.57
C ILE A 197 -2.63 -3.64 -25.88
N ARG A 198 -3.12 -3.17 -27.04
CA ARG A 198 -4.45 -3.55 -27.51
C ARG A 198 -4.45 -5.02 -27.91
N ALA A 199 -5.28 -5.82 -27.26
CA ALA A 199 -5.51 -7.19 -27.66
C ALA A 199 -6.15 -7.25 -29.06
N GLN A 200 -6.01 -8.38 -29.76
CA GLN A 200 -6.79 -8.61 -30.97
C GLN A 200 -8.28 -8.51 -30.64
N SER A 201 -9.04 -7.77 -31.43
CA SER A 201 -10.47 -7.56 -31.22
C SER A 201 -11.28 -8.26 -32.29
N TYR A 202 -12.36 -8.90 -31.89
CA TYR A 202 -13.39 -9.37 -32.82
C TYR A 202 -14.34 -8.23 -33.15
N SER A 203 -14.77 -8.14 -34.40
CA SER A 203 -15.91 -7.32 -34.81
C SER A 203 -17.23 -7.98 -34.42
N GLU A 204 -18.29 -7.19 -34.35
CA GLU A 204 -19.63 -7.70 -34.08
C GLU A 204 -20.11 -8.68 -35.17
N ALA A 205 -19.70 -8.46 -36.43
CA ALA A 205 -20.02 -9.33 -37.54
C ALA A 205 -19.34 -10.71 -37.42
N GLU A 206 -18.05 -10.73 -37.07
CA GLU A 206 -17.30 -11.97 -36.85
C GLU A 206 -17.88 -12.77 -35.68
N PHE A 207 -18.22 -12.10 -34.57
CA PHE A 207 -18.86 -12.77 -33.44
C PHE A 207 -20.22 -13.35 -33.81
N LYS A 208 -21.06 -12.60 -34.54
CA LYS A 208 -22.38 -13.11 -35.00
C LYS A 208 -22.22 -14.32 -35.91
N ALA A 209 -21.27 -14.30 -36.85
CA ALA A 209 -21.00 -15.44 -37.72
C ALA A 209 -20.50 -16.67 -36.95
N LEU A 210 -19.58 -16.48 -36.00
CA LEU A 210 -19.07 -17.54 -35.13
C LEU A 210 -20.18 -18.14 -34.26
N LYS A 211 -21.00 -17.29 -33.65
CA LYS A 211 -22.14 -17.72 -32.82
C LYS A 211 -23.16 -18.50 -33.62
N GLN A 212 -23.49 -18.06 -34.84
CA GLN A 212 -24.37 -18.81 -35.75
C GLN A 212 -23.79 -20.18 -36.12
N HIS A 213 -22.49 -20.24 -36.41
CA HIS A 213 -21.82 -21.51 -36.70
C HIS A 213 -21.86 -22.47 -35.51
N TYR A 214 -21.56 -21.97 -34.31
CA TYR A 214 -21.68 -22.71 -33.06
C TYR A 214 -23.11 -23.23 -32.82
N GLU A 215 -24.12 -22.37 -32.94
CA GLU A 215 -25.53 -22.74 -32.74
C GLU A 215 -25.98 -23.81 -33.73
N ALA A 216 -25.54 -23.72 -35.00
CA ALA A 216 -25.86 -24.73 -36.01
C ALA A 216 -25.25 -26.11 -35.67
N LEU A 217 -23.99 -26.16 -35.25
CA LEU A 217 -23.34 -27.40 -34.81
C LEU A 217 -23.97 -27.96 -33.54
N LEU A 218 -24.26 -27.11 -32.56
CA LEU A 218 -24.93 -27.51 -31.32
C LEU A 218 -26.31 -28.11 -31.60
N GLN A 219 -27.06 -27.52 -32.53
CA GLN A 219 -28.38 -28.01 -32.92
C GLN A 219 -28.31 -29.37 -33.62
N GLN A 220 -27.32 -29.57 -34.50
CA GLN A 220 -27.06 -30.89 -35.12
C GLN A 220 -26.68 -31.94 -34.08
N ALA A 221 -25.74 -31.63 -33.18
CA ALA A 221 -25.31 -32.53 -32.12
C ALA A 221 -26.45 -32.86 -31.15
N SER A 222 -27.31 -31.88 -30.81
CA SER A 222 -28.50 -32.08 -29.99
C SER A 222 -29.53 -33.00 -30.64
N LEU A 223 -29.73 -32.91 -31.96
CA LEU A 223 -30.65 -33.78 -32.69
C LEU A 223 -30.17 -35.24 -32.62
N VAL A 224 -28.89 -35.47 -32.95
CA VAL A 224 -28.27 -36.81 -32.92
C VAL A 224 -28.28 -37.36 -31.49
N TRP A 225 -27.94 -36.53 -30.49
CA TRP A 225 -27.99 -36.92 -29.09
C TRP A 225 -29.39 -37.35 -28.65
N THR A 226 -30.43 -36.63 -29.06
CA THR A 226 -31.82 -36.93 -28.68
C THR A 226 -32.32 -38.22 -29.32
N GLN A 227 -31.90 -38.51 -30.55
CA GLN A 227 -32.27 -39.73 -31.28
C GLN A 227 -31.55 -40.97 -30.72
N ASP A 228 -30.25 -40.86 -30.46
CA ASP A 228 -29.38 -42.01 -30.17
C ASP A 228 -28.83 -42.03 -28.73
N GLN A 229 -29.45 -41.30 -27.79
CA GLN A 229 -28.94 -41.10 -26.43
C GLN A 229 -28.51 -42.39 -25.73
N ALA A 230 -29.38 -43.42 -25.76
CA ALA A 230 -29.11 -44.69 -25.10
C ALA A 230 -27.90 -45.42 -25.71
N ALA A 231 -27.76 -45.38 -27.04
CA ALA A 231 -26.65 -45.99 -27.75
C ALA A 231 -25.33 -45.26 -27.47
N ILE A 232 -25.34 -43.92 -27.46
CA ILE A 232 -24.16 -43.11 -27.17
C ILE A 232 -23.66 -43.35 -25.73
N ILE A 233 -24.56 -43.35 -24.74
CA ILE A 233 -24.21 -43.62 -23.34
C ILE A 233 -23.65 -45.04 -23.16
N GLN A 234 -24.19 -46.02 -23.88
CA GLN A 234 -23.68 -47.39 -23.85
C GLN A 234 -22.25 -47.48 -24.41
N LEU A 235 -21.98 -46.80 -25.54
CA LEU A 235 -20.65 -46.74 -26.15
C LEU A 235 -19.62 -46.08 -25.24
N LEU A 236 -19.99 -44.99 -24.55
CA LEU A 236 -19.12 -44.30 -23.60
C LEU A 236 -18.80 -45.14 -22.36
N ASN A 237 -19.74 -45.99 -21.92
CA ASN A 237 -19.56 -46.84 -20.72
C ASN A 237 -19.02 -48.25 -21.03
N ASP A 238 -18.58 -48.53 -22.26
CA ASP A 238 -18.01 -49.82 -22.63
C ASP A 238 -16.61 -50.01 -22.00
N LYS A 239 -16.60 -50.66 -20.83
CA LYS A 239 -15.38 -50.97 -20.05
C LYS A 239 -14.45 -51.96 -20.77
N GLN A 240 -14.92 -52.69 -21.78
CA GLN A 240 -14.09 -53.61 -22.56
C GLN A 240 -13.27 -52.85 -23.61
N ARG A 241 -13.81 -51.79 -24.20
CA ARG A 241 -13.15 -50.96 -25.22
C ARG A 241 -12.34 -49.81 -24.61
N LEU A 242 -12.88 -49.08 -23.65
CA LEU A 242 -12.26 -47.84 -23.11
C LEU A 242 -11.51 -48.06 -21.79
N THR A 243 -10.39 -47.35 -21.62
CA THR A 243 -9.62 -47.36 -20.38
C THR A 243 -10.31 -46.56 -19.27
N GLN A 244 -10.39 -47.15 -18.08
CA GLN A 244 -11.01 -46.52 -16.91
C GLN A 244 -10.13 -45.41 -16.30
N LYS A 245 -8.88 -45.28 -16.75
CA LYS A 245 -7.97 -44.20 -16.33
C LYS A 245 -8.37 -42.85 -16.91
N THR A 246 -8.86 -42.81 -18.15
CA THR A 246 -9.24 -41.56 -18.84
C THR A 246 -10.74 -41.44 -19.08
N HIS A 247 -11.45 -42.57 -19.20
CA HIS A 247 -12.90 -42.65 -19.41
C HIS A 247 -13.54 -43.54 -18.33
N GLY A 248 -13.24 -43.23 -17.06
CA GLY A 248 -13.91 -43.83 -15.91
C GLY A 248 -15.33 -43.26 -15.72
N PRO A 249 -16.20 -43.89 -14.90
CA PRO A 249 -17.60 -43.50 -14.75
C PRO A 249 -17.78 -42.06 -14.28
N SER A 250 -16.93 -41.60 -13.35
CA SER A 250 -16.92 -40.23 -12.83
C SER A 250 -16.60 -39.20 -13.92
N THR A 251 -15.60 -39.48 -14.76
CA THR A 251 -15.20 -38.58 -15.86
C THR A 251 -16.30 -38.45 -16.90
N ILE A 252 -16.92 -39.58 -17.30
CA ILE A 252 -18.02 -39.58 -18.26
C ILE A 252 -19.23 -38.84 -17.70
N GLN A 253 -19.57 -39.06 -16.43
CA GLN A 253 -20.67 -38.35 -15.77
C GLN A 253 -20.44 -36.83 -15.77
N LYS A 254 -19.21 -36.37 -15.48
CA LYS A 254 -18.84 -34.95 -15.57
C LYS A 254 -18.93 -34.41 -17.00
N ALA A 255 -18.48 -35.17 -17.98
CA ALA A 255 -18.58 -34.80 -19.39
C ALA A 255 -20.04 -34.67 -19.88
N LEU A 256 -20.91 -35.59 -19.47
CA LEU A 256 -22.34 -35.52 -19.77
C LEU A 256 -23.05 -34.38 -19.02
N ALA A 257 -22.62 -34.06 -17.81
CA ALA A 257 -23.10 -32.89 -17.09
C ALA A 257 -22.72 -31.59 -17.82
N ALA A 258 -21.48 -31.50 -18.33
CA ALA A 258 -21.02 -30.36 -19.14
C ALA A 258 -21.82 -30.23 -20.45
N TRP A 259 -22.11 -31.35 -21.12
CA TRP A 259 -22.99 -31.38 -22.30
C TRP A 259 -24.39 -30.85 -21.97
N THR A 260 -24.98 -31.30 -20.86
CA THR A 260 -26.30 -30.83 -20.40
C THR A 260 -26.29 -29.34 -20.07
N ALA A 261 -25.20 -28.84 -19.46
CA ALA A 261 -25.04 -27.42 -19.15
C ALA A 261 -25.02 -26.56 -20.42
N ILE A 262 -24.32 -27.00 -21.46
CA ILE A 262 -24.25 -26.28 -22.74
C ILE A 262 -25.60 -26.27 -23.47
N LEU A 263 -26.35 -27.37 -23.43
CA LEU A 263 -27.72 -27.41 -23.95
C LEU A 263 -28.65 -26.40 -23.23
N SER A 264 -28.37 -26.09 -21.96
CA SER A 264 -29.08 -25.05 -21.21
C SER A 264 -28.57 -23.62 -21.48
N GLY A 265 -27.62 -23.46 -22.41
CA GLY A 265 -27.02 -22.17 -22.77
C GLY A 265 -25.83 -21.76 -21.90
N LYS A 266 -25.30 -22.65 -21.05
CA LYS A 266 -24.16 -22.36 -20.17
C LYS A 266 -22.85 -22.90 -20.75
N LEU A 267 -22.07 -22.02 -21.36
CA LEU A 267 -20.72 -22.32 -21.85
C LEU A 267 -19.67 -21.70 -20.91
N GLU A 268 -18.84 -22.53 -20.29
CA GLU A 268 -17.74 -22.13 -19.40
C GLU A 268 -16.46 -22.84 -19.78
N ALA A 269 -15.31 -22.29 -19.35
CA ALA A 269 -13.99 -22.82 -19.69
C ALA A 269 -13.81 -24.28 -19.24
N GLU A 270 -14.34 -24.64 -18.06
CA GLU A 270 -14.30 -26.01 -17.55
C GLU A 270 -15.07 -27.01 -18.42
N HIS A 271 -16.09 -26.56 -19.16
CA HIS A 271 -16.87 -27.43 -20.03
C HIS A 271 -16.05 -27.87 -21.25
N GLN A 272 -15.12 -27.05 -21.76
CA GLN A 272 -14.35 -27.38 -22.96
C GLN A 272 -13.52 -28.66 -22.79
N GLU A 273 -12.76 -28.77 -21.69
CA GLU A 273 -11.95 -29.96 -21.41
C GLU A 273 -12.80 -31.21 -21.16
N LEU A 274 -13.96 -31.04 -20.53
CA LEU A 274 -14.90 -32.12 -20.24
C LEU A 274 -15.60 -32.61 -21.52
N LEU A 275 -16.03 -31.70 -22.40
CA LEU A 275 -16.61 -32.04 -23.69
C LEU A 275 -15.62 -32.74 -24.61
N ALA A 276 -14.33 -32.41 -24.52
CA ALA A 276 -13.30 -33.08 -25.31
C ALA A 276 -13.27 -34.60 -25.06
N LYS A 277 -13.72 -35.07 -23.88
CA LYS A 277 -13.86 -36.51 -23.57
C LYS A 277 -14.99 -37.20 -24.35
N LEU A 278 -15.88 -36.45 -24.97
CA LEU A 278 -16.97 -36.95 -25.82
C LEU A 278 -16.59 -36.91 -27.32
N GLY A 279 -15.38 -36.46 -27.65
CA GLY A 279 -14.89 -36.36 -29.03
C GLY A 279 -14.21 -37.64 -29.53
N THR A 280 -14.24 -37.86 -30.84
CA THR A 280 -13.61 -39.00 -31.51
C THR A 280 -12.11 -39.08 -31.18
N GLN A 281 -11.40 -37.95 -31.16
CA GLN A 281 -9.96 -37.91 -30.84
C GLN A 281 -9.65 -38.45 -29.43
N ALA A 282 -10.41 -38.03 -28.41
CA ALA A 282 -10.19 -38.50 -27.04
C ALA A 282 -10.57 -39.97 -26.87
N LEU A 283 -11.63 -40.42 -27.55
CA LEU A 283 -12.05 -41.81 -27.54
C LEU A 283 -11.00 -42.72 -28.18
N MET A 284 -10.37 -42.30 -29.29
CA MET A 284 -9.24 -43.01 -29.90
C MET A 284 -8.08 -43.15 -28.91
N ALA A 285 -7.67 -42.07 -28.26
CA ALA A 285 -6.60 -42.10 -27.26
C ALA A 285 -6.95 -42.92 -25.99
N GLY A 286 -8.25 -43.00 -25.67
CA GLY A 286 -8.78 -43.76 -24.54
C GLY A 286 -9.06 -45.24 -24.83
N THR A 287 -8.91 -45.68 -26.08
CA THR A 287 -9.22 -47.07 -26.48
C THR A 287 -8.08 -48.01 -26.11
N LYS A 288 -8.41 -49.18 -25.57
CA LYS A 288 -7.44 -50.21 -25.16
C LYS A 288 -6.76 -50.83 -26.39
N ALA A 289 -5.52 -51.30 -26.23
CA ALA A 289 -4.77 -51.94 -27.31
C ALA A 289 -5.57 -53.12 -27.92
N LYS A 290 -5.58 -53.20 -29.26
CA LYS A 290 -6.29 -54.22 -30.06
C LYS A 290 -7.84 -54.12 -30.04
N GLN A 291 -8.40 -53.00 -29.59
CA GLN A 291 -9.83 -52.71 -29.71
C GLN A 291 -10.05 -51.57 -30.71
N GLU A 292 -11.20 -51.56 -31.38
CA GLU A 292 -11.61 -50.45 -32.23
C GLU A 292 -12.29 -49.34 -31.40
N PRO A 293 -11.99 -48.06 -31.67
CA PRO A 293 -12.59 -46.96 -30.93
C PRO A 293 -14.10 -46.89 -31.19
N PRO A 294 -14.91 -46.50 -30.19
CA PRO A 294 -16.32 -46.21 -30.43
C PRO A 294 -16.49 -45.16 -31.52
N GLN A 295 -17.32 -45.45 -32.52
CA GLN A 295 -17.61 -44.54 -33.64
C GLN A 295 -19.09 -44.17 -33.60
N HIS A 296 -19.37 -42.87 -33.72
CA HIS A 296 -20.73 -42.34 -33.82
C HIS A 296 -20.64 -40.91 -34.37
N ARG A 297 -21.61 -40.49 -35.19
CA ARG A 297 -21.63 -39.10 -35.73
C ARG A 297 -21.62 -38.04 -34.62
N PHE A 298 -22.19 -38.37 -33.46
CA PHE A 298 -22.15 -37.51 -32.28
C PHE A 298 -20.71 -37.18 -31.86
N PHE A 299 -19.80 -38.15 -31.83
CA PHE A 299 -18.43 -37.93 -31.37
C PHE A 299 -17.63 -37.05 -32.34
N ASP A 300 -17.89 -37.18 -33.65
CA ASP A 300 -17.29 -36.30 -34.66
C ASP A 300 -17.84 -34.87 -34.54
N LEU A 301 -19.15 -34.73 -34.33
CA LEU A 301 -19.79 -33.42 -34.08
C LEU A 301 -19.26 -32.78 -32.79
N MET A 302 -18.91 -33.57 -31.76
CA MET A 302 -18.28 -33.04 -30.56
C MET A 302 -16.89 -32.47 -30.86
N ASP A 303 -16.05 -33.16 -31.64
CA ASP A 303 -14.75 -32.62 -32.07
C ASP A 303 -14.90 -31.35 -32.91
N GLU A 304 -15.87 -31.31 -33.83
CA GLU A 304 -16.20 -30.12 -34.63
C GLU A 304 -16.69 -28.95 -33.75
N LEU A 305 -17.48 -29.22 -32.71
CA LEU A 305 -18.03 -28.22 -31.78
C LEU A 305 -16.98 -27.61 -30.84
N LEU A 306 -15.91 -28.34 -30.50
CA LEU A 306 -14.86 -27.85 -29.60
C LEU A 306 -14.14 -26.61 -30.15
N VAL A 307 -13.98 -26.51 -31.47
CA VAL A 307 -13.30 -25.38 -32.13
C VAL A 307 -14.08 -24.07 -31.91
N PRO A 308 -15.35 -23.92 -32.33
CA PRO A 308 -16.10 -22.70 -32.08
C PRO A 308 -16.39 -22.46 -30.58
N CYS A 309 -16.46 -23.51 -29.75
CA CYS A 309 -16.51 -23.35 -28.29
C CYS A 309 -15.29 -22.58 -27.76
N ALA A 310 -14.08 -23.02 -28.14
CA ALA A 310 -12.84 -22.37 -27.74
C ALA A 310 -12.79 -20.91 -28.22
N GLN A 311 -13.16 -20.68 -29.48
CA GLN A 311 -13.20 -19.34 -30.07
C GLN A 311 -14.21 -18.43 -29.38
N LEU A 312 -15.40 -18.92 -29.01
CA LEU A 312 -16.39 -18.12 -28.28
C LEU A 312 -15.92 -17.73 -26.87
N LEU A 313 -15.22 -18.64 -26.17
CA LEU A 313 -14.63 -18.36 -24.86
C LEU A 313 -13.47 -17.34 -24.97
N GLU A 314 -12.67 -17.43 -26.03
CA GLU A 314 -11.63 -16.47 -26.36
C GLU A 314 -12.23 -15.09 -26.68
N VAL A 315 -13.24 -15.03 -27.55
CA VAL A 315 -13.98 -13.80 -27.88
C VAL A 315 -14.56 -13.14 -26.63
N ARG A 316 -15.16 -13.93 -25.73
CA ARG A 316 -15.68 -13.45 -24.44
C ARG A 316 -14.59 -12.78 -23.61
N THR A 317 -13.42 -13.41 -23.53
CA THR A 317 -12.27 -12.90 -22.78
C THR A 317 -11.75 -11.60 -23.40
N LEU A 318 -11.53 -11.59 -24.72
CA LEU A 318 -11.03 -10.42 -25.45
C LEU A 318 -12.03 -9.25 -25.44
N ALA A 319 -13.34 -9.52 -25.49
CA ALA A 319 -14.38 -8.50 -25.39
C ALA A 319 -14.37 -7.82 -24.01
N LEU A 320 -14.15 -8.58 -22.93
CA LEU A 320 -14.00 -8.02 -21.59
C LEU A 320 -12.72 -7.17 -21.48
N GLU A 321 -11.59 -7.65 -22.00
CA GLU A 321 -10.36 -6.85 -22.05
C GLU A 321 -10.53 -5.56 -22.87
N GLN A 322 -11.26 -5.62 -23.99
CA GLN A 322 -11.57 -4.43 -24.79
C GLN A 322 -12.47 -3.45 -24.02
N LEU A 323 -13.45 -3.93 -23.26
CA LEU A 323 -14.31 -3.08 -22.43
C LEU A 323 -13.49 -2.36 -21.33
N ARG A 324 -12.60 -3.09 -20.64
CA ARG A 324 -11.66 -2.53 -19.64
C ARG A 324 -10.73 -1.49 -20.26
N HIS A 325 -10.14 -1.82 -21.41
CA HIS A 325 -9.29 -0.93 -22.19
C HIS A 325 -10.00 0.38 -22.51
N ASP A 326 -11.21 0.30 -23.06
CA ASP A 326 -11.95 1.48 -23.49
C ASP A 326 -12.40 2.35 -22.30
N LEU A 327 -12.78 1.74 -21.17
CA LEU A 327 -13.04 2.49 -19.95
C LEU A 327 -11.77 3.22 -19.47
N LEU A 328 -10.63 2.55 -19.46
CA LEU A 328 -9.36 3.15 -19.03
C LEU A 328 -8.97 4.35 -19.92
N VAL A 329 -9.06 4.20 -21.25
CA VAL A 329 -8.80 5.29 -22.20
C VAL A 329 -9.76 6.45 -21.95
N TRP A 330 -11.05 6.15 -21.82
CA TRP A 330 -12.08 7.14 -21.58
C TRP A 330 -11.87 7.90 -20.26
N LEU A 331 -11.51 7.21 -19.17
CA LEU A 331 -11.18 7.83 -17.88
C LEU A 331 -9.95 8.74 -18.00
N ARG A 332 -8.88 8.27 -18.67
CA ARG A 332 -7.65 9.06 -18.88
C ARG A 332 -7.89 10.34 -19.68
N GLU A 333 -8.86 10.34 -20.59
CA GLU A 333 -9.23 11.52 -21.37
C GLU A 333 -10.15 12.48 -20.59
N GLN A 334 -11.14 11.96 -19.88
CA GLN A 334 -12.19 12.79 -19.25
C GLN A 334 -11.83 13.30 -17.85
N LEU A 335 -11.05 12.54 -17.07
CA LEU A 335 -10.69 12.91 -15.69
C LEU A 335 -9.92 14.24 -15.61
N PRO A 336 -8.86 14.49 -16.41
CA PRO A 336 -8.09 15.72 -16.31
C PRO A 336 -8.96 16.97 -16.54
N GLU A 337 -9.84 16.92 -17.54
CA GLU A 337 -10.72 18.04 -17.87
C GLU A 337 -11.75 18.30 -16.76
N ARG A 338 -12.36 17.25 -16.21
CA ARG A 338 -13.31 17.39 -15.10
C ARG A 338 -12.67 17.94 -13.84
N LYS A 339 -11.44 17.51 -13.54
CA LYS A 339 -10.66 18.03 -12.41
C LYS A 339 -10.32 19.50 -12.60
N ARG A 340 -9.87 19.87 -13.80
CA ARG A 340 -9.60 21.27 -14.16
C ARG A 340 -10.82 22.17 -13.96
N LEU A 341 -12.00 21.74 -14.44
CA LEU A 341 -13.25 22.49 -14.27
C LEU A 341 -13.68 22.64 -12.80
N LYS A 342 -13.34 21.68 -11.94
CA LYS A 342 -13.59 21.73 -10.49
C LYS A 342 -12.49 22.44 -9.71
N GLY A 343 -11.38 22.84 -10.35
CA GLY A 343 -10.20 23.39 -9.67
C GLY A 343 -9.55 22.38 -8.72
N GLN A 344 -9.56 21.09 -9.05
CA GLN A 344 -9.03 20.02 -8.19
C GLN A 344 -7.75 19.41 -8.76
N LEU A 345 -6.83 19.01 -7.88
CA LEU A 345 -5.62 18.27 -8.22
C LEU A 345 -5.43 17.10 -7.25
N THR A 346 -4.95 15.97 -7.75
CA THR A 346 -4.48 14.85 -6.93
C THR A 346 -2.96 14.89 -6.76
N PHE A 347 -2.42 14.02 -5.90
CA PHE A 347 -0.97 13.85 -5.77
C PHE A 347 -0.31 13.40 -7.07
N ASP A 348 -0.94 12.46 -7.78
CA ASP A 348 -0.44 11.97 -9.08
C ASP A 348 -0.44 13.09 -10.14
N ASP A 349 -1.45 13.97 -10.11
CA ASP A 349 -1.50 15.13 -11.02
C ASP A 349 -0.31 16.06 -10.83
N LEU A 350 0.19 16.24 -9.60
CA LEU A 350 1.37 17.07 -9.36
C LEU A 350 2.60 16.55 -10.11
N LEU A 351 2.77 15.22 -10.13
CA LEU A 351 3.88 14.55 -10.81
C LEU A 351 3.72 14.66 -12.33
N VAL A 352 2.54 14.26 -12.84
CA VAL A 352 2.25 14.26 -14.29
C VAL A 352 2.30 15.67 -14.87
N ASN A 353 1.72 16.66 -14.18
CA ASN A 353 1.70 18.04 -14.64
C ASN A 353 3.11 18.63 -14.69
N LEU A 354 3.94 18.38 -13.66
CA LEU A 354 5.32 18.87 -13.69
C LEU A 354 6.14 18.20 -14.79
N GLN A 355 6.03 16.87 -14.94
CA GLN A 355 6.68 16.15 -16.02
C GLN A 355 6.30 16.72 -17.39
N THR A 356 4.99 16.92 -17.62
CA THR A 356 4.46 17.49 -18.85
C THR A 356 4.98 18.91 -19.09
N ALA A 357 5.02 19.74 -18.04
CA ALA A 357 5.55 21.09 -18.11
C ALA A 357 7.02 21.12 -18.52
N LEU A 358 7.85 20.28 -17.88
CA LEU A 358 9.27 20.16 -18.19
C LEU A 358 9.51 19.62 -19.61
N GLN A 359 8.65 18.72 -20.09
CA GLN A 359 8.72 18.21 -21.46
C GLN A 359 8.37 19.28 -22.49
N GLN A 360 7.31 20.06 -22.25
CA GLN A 360 6.86 21.10 -23.18
C GLN A 360 7.75 22.35 -23.14
N ARG A 361 8.42 22.61 -22.01
CA ARG A 361 9.21 23.83 -21.79
C ARG A 361 10.59 23.53 -21.20
N PRO A 362 11.60 23.25 -22.04
CA PRO A 362 12.97 23.03 -21.59
C PRO A 362 13.57 24.19 -20.77
N ALA A 363 13.11 25.43 -21.00
CA ALA A 363 13.53 26.59 -20.22
C ALA A 363 13.14 26.49 -18.73
N LEU A 364 12.00 25.86 -18.42
CA LEU A 364 11.57 25.63 -17.03
C LEU A 364 12.57 24.72 -16.30
N ALA A 365 13.08 23.68 -16.98
CA ALA A 365 14.09 22.80 -16.40
C ALA A 365 15.36 23.55 -15.99
N ALA A 366 15.83 24.48 -16.84
CA ALA A 366 16.98 25.32 -16.54
C ALA A 366 16.73 26.27 -15.36
N GLN A 367 15.56 26.90 -15.28
CA GLN A 367 15.17 27.77 -14.16
C GLN A 367 15.10 26.99 -12.84
N VAL A 368 14.48 25.80 -12.86
CA VAL A 368 14.38 24.94 -11.68
C VAL A 368 15.77 24.47 -11.24
N ALA A 369 16.68 24.15 -12.16
CA ALA A 369 18.06 23.80 -11.83
C ALA A 369 18.89 24.99 -11.33
N GLU A 370 18.62 26.21 -11.79
CA GLU A 370 19.26 27.43 -11.25
C GLU A 370 18.77 27.74 -9.82
N GLN A 371 17.49 27.46 -9.55
CA GLN A 371 16.91 27.55 -8.21
C GLN A 371 17.44 26.43 -7.30
N TYR A 372 17.52 25.19 -7.79
CA TYR A 372 17.97 24.03 -7.05
C TYR A 372 19.23 23.45 -7.69
N GLN A 373 20.38 24.08 -7.43
CA GLN A 373 21.64 23.74 -8.07
C GLN A 373 22.09 22.31 -7.78
N VAL A 374 21.70 21.77 -6.61
CA VAL A 374 22.00 20.39 -6.21
C VAL A 374 20.75 19.69 -5.69
N ALA A 375 20.54 18.45 -6.11
CA ALA A 375 19.49 17.57 -5.60
C ALA A 375 20.05 16.31 -4.92
N LEU A 376 19.63 16.06 -3.68
CA LEU A 376 19.86 14.84 -2.93
C LEU A 376 18.55 14.06 -2.86
N ILE A 377 18.43 12.99 -3.65
CA ILE A 377 17.21 12.17 -3.74
C ILE A 377 17.36 10.95 -2.84
N ASP A 378 16.67 10.95 -1.70
CA ASP A 378 16.63 9.84 -0.76
C ASP A 378 15.55 8.81 -1.12
N GLU A 379 15.76 7.56 -0.70
CA GLU A 379 14.89 6.41 -1.01
C GLU A 379 14.64 6.25 -2.52
N PHE A 380 15.68 6.48 -3.34
CA PHE A 380 15.54 6.48 -4.80
C PHE A 380 15.01 5.15 -5.39
N GLN A 381 15.16 4.04 -4.68
CA GLN A 381 14.58 2.75 -5.09
C GLN A 381 13.04 2.71 -5.05
N ASP A 382 12.41 3.67 -4.37
CA ASP A 382 10.95 3.77 -4.25
C ASP A 382 10.33 4.75 -5.28
N THR A 383 11.13 5.27 -6.22
CA THR A 383 10.62 6.17 -7.27
C THR A 383 9.96 5.41 -8.42
N ASP A 384 9.06 6.10 -9.12
CA ASP A 384 8.42 5.63 -10.35
C ASP A 384 9.05 6.29 -11.60
N PRO A 385 8.68 5.86 -12.84
CA PRO A 385 9.22 6.42 -14.08
C PRO A 385 9.00 7.94 -14.24
N ILE A 386 7.89 8.49 -13.75
CA ILE A 386 7.56 9.92 -13.86
C ILE A 386 8.50 10.71 -12.96
N GLN A 387 8.64 10.28 -11.71
CA GLN A 387 9.51 10.94 -10.72
C GLN A 387 10.96 10.96 -11.21
N TYR A 388 11.46 9.84 -11.74
CA TYR A 388 12.79 9.79 -12.32
C TYR A 388 12.92 10.74 -13.52
N ASP A 389 11.97 10.74 -14.46
CA ASP A 389 12.00 11.60 -15.65
C ASP A 389 11.96 13.10 -15.28
N VAL A 390 11.25 13.50 -14.22
CA VAL A 390 11.28 14.88 -13.68
C VAL A 390 12.70 15.29 -13.30
N PHE A 391 13.37 14.53 -12.44
CA PHE A 391 14.73 14.85 -12.00
C PHE A 391 15.74 14.76 -13.15
N GLU A 392 15.55 13.79 -14.03
CA GLU A 392 16.39 13.64 -15.20
C GLU A 392 16.30 14.90 -16.07
N ARG A 393 15.09 15.35 -16.44
CA ARG A 393 14.90 16.55 -17.27
C ARG A 393 15.50 17.81 -16.66
N ILE A 394 15.36 17.99 -15.34
CA ILE A 394 15.92 19.13 -14.62
C ILE A 394 17.46 19.11 -14.70
N TYR A 395 18.09 17.95 -14.44
CA TYR A 395 19.54 17.87 -14.23
C TYR A 395 20.35 17.31 -15.42
N ARG A 396 19.73 16.95 -16.55
CA ARG A 396 20.43 16.35 -17.71
C ARG A 396 21.39 17.31 -18.40
N HIS A 397 20.94 18.53 -18.67
CA HIS A 397 21.61 19.48 -19.53
C HIS A 397 22.11 20.72 -18.79
N THR A 398 21.89 20.77 -17.48
CA THR A 398 22.27 21.88 -16.62
C THR A 398 23.60 21.59 -15.94
N GLN A 399 24.30 22.62 -15.48
CA GLN A 399 25.44 22.44 -14.57
C GLN A 399 25.02 21.91 -13.17
N GLY A 400 23.73 21.69 -12.95
CA GLY A 400 23.19 21.16 -11.69
C GLY A 400 23.62 19.72 -11.41
N GLN A 401 23.69 19.38 -10.13
CA GLN A 401 24.21 18.10 -9.63
C GLN A 401 23.08 17.28 -9.02
N VAL A 402 23.11 15.96 -9.20
CA VAL A 402 22.10 15.07 -8.61
C VAL A 402 22.74 13.84 -7.99
N TYR A 403 22.29 13.52 -6.79
CA TYR A 403 22.75 12.38 -5.99
C TYR A 403 21.56 11.48 -5.72
N TYR A 404 21.54 10.33 -6.38
CA TYR A 404 20.55 9.28 -6.13
C TYR A 404 21.04 8.41 -4.98
N VAL A 405 20.31 8.39 -3.88
CA VAL A 405 20.67 7.64 -2.68
C VAL A 405 19.58 6.62 -2.39
N GLY A 406 19.95 5.33 -2.38
CA GLY A 406 18.95 4.28 -2.21
C GLY A 406 19.55 2.89 -2.13
N ASP A 407 18.67 1.88 -2.09
CA ASP A 407 19.07 0.47 -2.08
C ASP A 407 18.06 -0.37 -2.85
N SER A 408 18.45 -0.92 -4.01
CA SER A 408 17.63 -1.82 -4.81
C SER A 408 17.10 -3.02 -4.04
N LYS A 409 17.84 -3.49 -3.02
CA LYS A 409 17.43 -4.62 -2.17
C LYS A 409 16.21 -4.31 -1.30
N GLN A 410 15.83 -3.04 -1.18
CA GLN A 410 14.75 -2.56 -0.30
C GLN A 410 13.56 -1.95 -1.07
N ALA A 411 13.46 -2.18 -2.38
CA ALA A 411 12.31 -1.74 -3.18
C ALA A 411 11.10 -2.64 -2.92
N ILE A 412 10.17 -2.19 -2.07
CA ILE A 412 9.00 -2.97 -1.61
C ILE A 412 7.66 -2.24 -1.81
N TYR A 413 7.64 -1.08 -2.48
CA TYR A 413 6.45 -0.25 -2.68
C TYR A 413 5.84 -0.35 -4.09
N SER A 414 5.96 -1.50 -4.75
CA SER A 414 5.40 -1.69 -6.12
C SER A 414 3.89 -1.46 -6.20
N PHE A 415 3.15 -1.79 -5.14
CA PHE A 415 1.71 -1.51 -5.02
C PHE A 415 1.38 0.01 -4.99
N ARG A 416 2.36 0.87 -4.69
CA ARG A 416 2.26 2.34 -4.77
C ARG A 416 2.84 2.90 -6.06
N GLY A 417 3.18 2.05 -7.04
CA GLY A 417 3.73 2.45 -8.33
C GLY A 417 5.26 2.54 -8.41
N ALA A 418 5.97 2.32 -7.30
CA ALA A 418 7.43 2.30 -7.31
C ALA A 418 7.96 1.20 -8.25
N ASP A 419 8.95 1.54 -9.07
CA ASP A 419 9.47 0.65 -10.09
C ASP A 419 10.97 0.43 -9.94
N ILE A 420 11.33 -0.80 -9.57
CA ILE A 420 12.74 -1.21 -9.44
C ILE A 420 13.47 -1.12 -10.78
N TYR A 421 12.79 -1.30 -11.92
CA TYR A 421 13.43 -1.21 -13.23
C TYR A 421 13.83 0.23 -13.56
N THR A 422 13.05 1.22 -13.10
CA THR A 422 13.42 2.64 -13.17
C THR A 422 14.70 2.92 -12.39
N TYR A 423 14.81 2.42 -11.15
CA TYR A 423 16.05 2.53 -10.36
C TYR A 423 17.23 1.90 -11.10
N LEU A 424 17.05 0.69 -11.64
CA LEU A 424 18.12 -0.02 -12.33
C LEU A 424 18.51 0.70 -13.62
N GLN A 425 17.56 1.20 -14.40
CA GLN A 425 17.82 2.00 -15.59
C GLN A 425 18.63 3.26 -15.24
N ALA A 426 18.20 3.99 -14.21
CA ALA A 426 18.90 5.16 -13.71
C ALA A 426 20.33 4.82 -13.28
N ALA A 427 20.51 3.70 -12.56
CA ALA A 427 21.83 3.21 -12.18
C ALA A 427 22.71 2.89 -13.38
N HIS A 428 22.16 2.36 -14.48
CA HIS A 428 22.90 2.13 -15.72
C HIS A 428 23.30 3.43 -16.43
N CYS A 429 22.49 4.48 -16.34
CA CYS A 429 22.78 5.79 -16.93
C CYS A 429 23.86 6.60 -16.18
N VAL A 430 24.13 6.30 -14.90
CA VAL A 430 25.22 6.93 -14.14
C VAL A 430 26.56 6.29 -14.51
N GLU A 431 27.62 7.07 -14.71
CA GLU A 431 28.94 6.54 -15.05
C GLU A 431 29.48 5.60 -13.96
N HIS A 432 30.18 4.53 -14.32
CA HIS A 432 30.65 3.53 -13.35
C HIS A 432 31.55 4.12 -12.23
N GLN A 433 32.30 5.20 -12.52
CA GLN A 433 33.15 5.89 -11.56
C GLN A 433 32.36 6.74 -10.54
N GLN A 434 31.12 7.09 -10.85
CA GLN A 434 30.20 7.86 -10.02
C GLN A 434 29.17 6.96 -9.29
N ARG A 435 29.43 5.64 -9.26
CA ARG A 435 28.61 4.67 -8.53
C ARG A 435 29.34 4.20 -7.28
N TYR A 436 28.77 4.52 -6.13
CA TYR A 436 29.35 4.27 -4.83
C TYR A 436 28.50 3.30 -4.00
N THR A 437 29.12 2.61 -3.04
CA THR A 437 28.44 1.76 -2.07
C THR A 437 28.90 2.04 -0.64
N LEU A 438 27.99 1.95 0.32
CA LEU A 438 28.28 2.00 1.75
C LEU A 438 28.28 0.56 2.31
N ALA A 439 29.45 0.09 2.74
CA ALA A 439 29.65 -1.30 3.18
C ALA A 439 29.62 -1.51 4.71
N ARG A 440 29.63 -0.44 5.52
CA ARG A 440 29.66 -0.53 6.99
C ARG A 440 28.29 -0.33 7.59
N ASN A 441 27.75 -1.32 8.29
CA ASN A 441 26.46 -1.25 9.00
C ASN A 441 26.66 -0.82 10.46
N PHE A 442 25.90 0.18 10.89
CA PHE A 442 25.97 0.76 12.24
C PHE A 442 24.75 0.46 13.11
N ARG A 443 23.82 -0.39 12.64
CA ARG A 443 22.53 -0.67 13.31
C ARG A 443 22.44 -2.08 13.91
N SER A 444 23.27 -3.01 13.46
CA SER A 444 23.14 -4.44 13.76
C SER A 444 24.42 -4.99 14.40
N GLN A 445 24.26 -6.05 15.19
CA GLN A 445 25.38 -6.80 15.78
C GLN A 445 26.20 -7.52 14.70
N PRO A 446 27.55 -7.63 14.84
CA PRO A 446 28.40 -8.36 13.91
C PRO A 446 27.92 -9.78 13.53
N LYS A 447 27.56 -10.61 14.52
CA LYS A 447 27.15 -12.01 14.27
C LYS A 447 25.85 -12.12 13.47
N LEU A 448 24.93 -11.15 13.61
CA LEU A 448 23.71 -11.08 12.80
C LEU A 448 24.03 -10.74 11.33
N LEU A 449 24.97 -9.81 11.11
CA LEU A 449 25.44 -9.46 9.77
C LEU A 449 26.14 -10.64 9.09
N GLU A 450 26.95 -11.41 9.83
CA GLU A 450 27.57 -12.64 9.35
C GLU A 450 26.52 -13.67 8.90
N ALA A 451 25.46 -13.86 9.68
CA ALA A 451 24.37 -14.76 9.33
C ALA A 451 23.65 -14.32 8.04
N PHE A 452 23.34 -13.03 7.89
CA PHE A 452 22.73 -12.51 6.64
C PHE A 452 23.67 -12.62 5.44
N ASN A 453 24.95 -12.25 5.61
CA ASN A 453 25.95 -12.39 4.56
C ASN A 453 26.07 -13.84 4.10
N LEU A 454 26.10 -14.79 5.05
CA LEU A 454 26.13 -16.22 4.74
C LEU A 454 24.88 -16.65 3.98
N LEU A 455 23.69 -16.25 4.44
CA LEU A 455 22.41 -16.62 3.82
C LEU A 455 22.35 -16.14 2.37
N TYR A 456 22.62 -14.86 2.12
CA TYR A 456 22.51 -14.28 0.79
C TYR A 456 23.65 -14.69 -0.16
N ALA A 457 24.85 -14.99 0.37
CA ALA A 457 25.97 -15.47 -0.45
C ALA A 457 25.79 -16.90 -0.98
N ARG A 458 24.81 -17.67 -0.50
CA ARG A 458 24.54 -19.04 -0.99
C ARG A 458 23.99 -19.10 -2.41
N SER A 459 23.41 -18.01 -2.91
CA SER A 459 22.89 -17.93 -4.28
C SER A 459 23.67 -16.88 -5.07
N PRO A 460 24.04 -17.15 -6.33
CA PRO A 460 24.57 -16.12 -7.24
C PRO A 460 23.49 -15.10 -7.66
N ASP A 461 22.21 -15.42 -7.44
CA ASP A 461 21.07 -14.55 -7.66
C ASP A 461 20.10 -14.65 -6.46
N PRO A 462 20.41 -14.00 -5.33
CA PRO A 462 19.60 -14.10 -4.12
C PRO A 462 18.24 -13.42 -4.23
N PHE A 463 18.09 -12.45 -5.15
CA PHE A 463 16.88 -11.64 -5.30
C PHE A 463 16.01 -12.07 -6.49
N ARG A 464 16.47 -13.04 -7.30
CA ARG A 464 15.73 -13.64 -8.43
C ARG A 464 15.16 -12.59 -9.37
N ASN A 465 16.00 -11.65 -9.80
CA ASN A 465 15.61 -10.56 -10.68
C ASN A 465 16.31 -10.69 -12.05
N ASP A 466 15.59 -10.45 -13.14
CA ASP A 466 16.11 -10.61 -14.51
C ASP A 466 17.33 -9.72 -14.81
N GLN A 467 17.42 -8.55 -14.17
CA GLN A 467 18.56 -7.63 -14.28
C GLN A 467 19.62 -7.84 -13.17
N ARG A 468 19.49 -8.92 -12.40
CA ARG A 468 20.40 -9.39 -11.33
C ARG A 468 20.79 -8.31 -10.32
N ILE A 469 19.94 -8.12 -9.32
CA ILE A 469 20.28 -7.32 -8.14
C ILE A 469 21.36 -8.06 -7.33
N ALA A 470 22.55 -7.47 -7.23
CA ALA A 470 23.66 -8.06 -6.49
C ALA A 470 23.51 -7.85 -4.97
N TYR A 471 23.90 -8.87 -4.19
CA TYR A 471 24.12 -8.73 -2.76
C TYR A 471 25.57 -8.36 -2.49
N GLU A 472 25.79 -7.17 -1.92
CA GLU A 472 27.11 -6.73 -1.46
C GLU A 472 27.26 -7.06 0.04
N THR A 473 28.37 -7.69 0.41
CA THR A 473 28.63 -8.03 1.81
C THR A 473 28.80 -6.77 2.65
N VAL A 474 28.16 -6.77 3.81
CA VAL A 474 28.25 -5.66 4.77
C VAL A 474 29.08 -6.07 5.99
N SER A 475 29.90 -5.16 6.47
CA SER A 475 30.73 -5.33 7.68
C SER A 475 30.17 -4.48 8.82
N SER A 476 30.48 -4.85 10.07
CA SER A 476 30.06 -4.03 11.22
C SER A 476 30.86 -2.73 11.29
N GLY A 477 30.16 -1.64 11.59
CA GLY A 477 30.72 -0.33 11.92
C GLY A 477 31.10 -0.17 13.40
N GLY A 478 30.85 -1.19 14.25
CA GLY A 478 31.31 -1.22 15.65
C GLY A 478 30.47 -0.46 16.68
N THR A 479 29.31 0.08 16.31
CA THR A 479 28.43 0.87 17.21
C THR A 479 27.57 0.03 18.15
N VAL A 480 27.14 -1.16 17.73
CA VAL A 480 26.33 -2.07 18.55
C VAL A 480 27.25 -2.99 19.35
N LYS A 481 27.37 -2.71 20.66
CA LYS A 481 28.33 -3.39 21.55
C LYS A 481 27.73 -4.52 22.39
N HIS A 482 26.42 -4.49 22.62
CA HIS A 482 25.77 -5.42 23.54
C HIS A 482 25.05 -6.54 22.78
N GLU A 483 25.24 -7.78 23.23
CA GLU A 483 24.54 -8.97 22.71
C GLU A 483 23.38 -9.33 23.65
N LEU A 484 22.40 -10.07 23.13
CA LEU A 484 21.38 -10.71 23.96
C LEU A 484 22.03 -11.84 24.76
N VAL A 485 21.96 -11.74 26.09
CA VAL A 485 22.37 -12.80 27.01
C VAL A 485 21.12 -13.46 27.55
N CYS A 486 20.96 -14.76 27.33
CA CYS A 486 19.87 -15.56 27.88
C CYS A 486 20.23 -17.05 27.97
N GLU A 487 19.44 -17.83 28.71
CA GLU A 487 19.61 -19.28 28.85
C GLU A 487 18.43 -20.05 28.23
N PRO A 488 18.64 -21.00 27.30
CA PRO A 488 19.91 -21.30 26.65
C PRO A 488 20.36 -20.11 25.76
N SER A 489 21.67 -20.02 25.52
CA SER A 489 22.23 -19.03 24.61
C SER A 489 21.62 -19.17 23.22
N LEU A 490 21.17 -18.05 22.66
CA LEU A 490 20.49 -18.02 21.37
C LEU A 490 21.43 -17.53 20.26
N ALA A 491 21.33 -18.16 19.09
CA ALA A 491 21.94 -17.65 17.87
C ALA A 491 21.26 -16.34 17.42
N PRO A 492 21.99 -15.42 16.77
CA PRO A 492 21.44 -14.11 16.33
C PRO A 492 20.35 -14.25 15.25
N LEU A 493 20.38 -15.33 14.48
CA LEU A 493 19.33 -15.70 13.53
C LEU A 493 18.89 -17.13 13.83
N ARG A 494 17.60 -17.33 14.08
CA ARG A 494 16.99 -18.64 14.31
C ARG A 494 15.94 -18.91 13.24
N ILE A 495 16.00 -20.09 12.64
CA ILE A 495 14.99 -20.59 11.69
C ILE A 495 14.26 -21.72 12.40
N TRP A 496 12.94 -21.58 12.53
CA TRP A 496 12.09 -22.63 13.08
C TRP A 496 11.55 -23.49 11.96
N ASP A 497 11.82 -24.79 12.04
CA ASP A 497 11.29 -25.78 11.13
C ASP A 497 9.99 -26.34 11.71
N PHE A 498 8.88 -26.12 11.01
CA PHE A 498 7.58 -26.63 11.42
C PHE A 498 7.42 -28.06 10.92
N GLN A 499 7.51 -29.01 11.85
CA GLN A 499 7.28 -30.43 11.58
C GLN A 499 5.80 -30.74 11.82
N GLY A 500 5.04 -30.87 10.73
CA GLY A 500 3.65 -31.34 10.79
C GLY A 500 3.55 -32.83 11.10
N ASP A 501 2.34 -33.32 11.40
CA ASP A 501 2.09 -34.75 11.53
C ASP A 501 2.13 -35.42 10.14
N PRO A 502 2.99 -36.43 9.89
CA PRO A 502 3.04 -37.13 8.61
C PRO A 502 1.70 -37.77 8.19
N GLN A 503 0.80 -38.03 9.14
CA GLN A 503 -0.51 -38.63 8.90
C GLN A 503 -1.62 -37.59 8.66
N HIS A 504 -1.34 -36.31 8.86
CA HIS A 504 -2.31 -35.23 8.72
C HIS A 504 -1.70 -34.02 7.98
N GLU A 505 -2.17 -33.78 6.75
CA GLU A 505 -1.83 -32.56 6.01
C GLU A 505 -2.39 -31.33 6.72
N CYS A 506 -1.52 -30.57 7.38
CA CYS A 506 -1.89 -29.29 7.99
C CYS A 506 -2.24 -28.26 6.90
N SER A 507 -3.37 -27.59 7.09
CA SER A 507 -3.72 -26.40 6.33
C SER A 507 -2.78 -25.23 6.66
N LEU A 508 -2.64 -24.29 5.73
CA LEU A 508 -1.88 -23.05 5.95
C LEU A 508 -2.38 -22.28 7.20
N GLY A 509 -3.68 -22.35 7.48
CA GLY A 509 -4.28 -21.69 8.65
C GLY A 509 -3.81 -22.28 9.97
N GLU A 510 -3.73 -23.61 10.06
CA GLU A 510 -3.24 -24.32 11.25
C GLU A 510 -1.75 -24.02 11.49
N VAL A 511 -0.94 -24.03 10.43
CA VAL A 511 0.48 -23.66 10.53
C VAL A 511 0.64 -22.22 11.03
N GLN A 512 -0.15 -21.27 10.50
CA GLN A 512 -0.09 -19.87 10.94
C GLN A 512 -0.45 -19.69 12.42
N LEU A 513 -1.47 -20.40 12.90
CA LEU A 513 -1.85 -20.38 14.31
C LEU A 513 -0.76 -20.98 15.21
N ALA A 514 -0.20 -22.13 14.83
CA ALA A 514 0.89 -22.76 15.57
C ALA A 514 2.13 -21.87 15.65
N VAL A 515 2.51 -21.22 14.54
CA VAL A 515 3.62 -20.26 14.51
C VAL A 515 3.33 -19.05 15.40
N ALA A 516 2.11 -18.51 15.37
CA ALA A 516 1.74 -17.38 16.22
C ALA A 516 1.85 -17.72 17.71
N GLN A 517 1.40 -18.91 18.10
CA GLN A 517 1.54 -19.40 19.47
C GLN A 517 3.01 -19.62 19.87
N ALA A 518 3.82 -20.20 18.97
CA ALA A 518 5.24 -20.42 19.23
C ALA A 518 6.00 -19.10 19.44
N VAL A 519 5.71 -18.07 18.63
CA VAL A 519 6.30 -16.73 18.79
C VAL A 519 5.89 -16.11 20.13
N ALA A 520 4.59 -16.16 20.47
CA ALA A 520 4.10 -15.65 21.75
C ALA A 520 4.74 -16.37 22.96
N ASN A 521 4.91 -17.69 22.88
CA ASN A 521 5.56 -18.49 23.92
C ASN A 521 7.04 -18.14 24.08
N ASP A 522 7.78 -17.90 22.98
CA ASP A 522 9.20 -17.55 23.07
C ASP A 522 9.42 -16.14 23.63
N ILE A 523 8.55 -15.18 23.27
CA ILE A 523 8.54 -13.84 23.88
C ILE A 523 8.20 -13.95 25.37
N ALA A 524 7.17 -14.73 25.74
CA ALA A 524 6.81 -14.96 27.15
C ALA A 524 7.98 -15.56 27.94
N ARG A 525 8.65 -16.56 27.38
CA ARG A 525 9.82 -17.20 27.97
C ARG A 525 10.94 -16.19 28.24
N LEU A 526 11.28 -15.35 27.25
CA LEU A 526 12.32 -14.33 27.39
C LEU A 526 11.95 -13.24 28.40
N LEU A 527 10.69 -12.80 28.44
CA LEU A 527 10.22 -11.83 29.43
C LEU A 527 10.24 -12.40 30.85
N LEU A 528 9.87 -13.67 31.04
CA LEU A 528 9.98 -14.36 32.34
C LEU A 528 11.44 -14.47 32.80
N GLN A 529 12.36 -14.77 31.88
CA GLN A 529 13.79 -14.79 32.17
C GLN A 529 14.33 -13.39 32.50
N ALA A 530 13.84 -12.35 31.82
CA ALA A 530 14.22 -10.97 32.09
C ALA A 530 13.82 -10.53 33.50
N GLN A 531 12.63 -10.94 33.98
CA GLN A 531 12.22 -10.72 35.37
C GLN A 531 13.15 -11.38 36.39
N GLN A 532 13.80 -12.48 36.02
CA GLN A 532 14.78 -13.19 36.84
C GLN A 532 16.22 -12.66 36.64
N GLY A 533 16.41 -11.62 35.82
CA GLY A 533 17.75 -11.10 35.47
C GLY A 533 18.56 -12.02 34.55
N GLN A 534 17.93 -13.04 33.97
CA GLN A 534 18.56 -14.05 33.12
C GLN A 534 18.46 -13.73 31.63
N ALA A 535 17.65 -12.75 31.23
CA ALA A 535 17.60 -12.26 29.85
C ALA A 535 17.85 -10.74 29.79
N THR A 536 19.02 -10.34 29.28
CA THR A 536 19.46 -8.94 29.25
C THR A 536 20.10 -8.55 27.90
N ILE A 537 20.09 -7.26 27.61
CA ILE A 537 20.92 -6.63 26.57
C ILE A 537 21.79 -5.59 27.28
N GLY A 538 23.08 -5.89 27.41
CA GLY A 538 23.96 -5.13 28.30
C GLY A 538 23.51 -5.31 29.74
N ASP A 539 23.40 -4.21 30.48
CA ASP A 539 22.99 -4.23 31.90
C ASP A 539 21.46 -4.10 32.09
N GLN A 540 20.68 -4.05 31.00
CA GLN A 540 19.23 -3.87 31.04
C GLN A 540 18.50 -5.18 30.80
N ALA A 541 17.57 -5.52 31.71
CA ALA A 541 16.62 -6.61 31.52
C ALA A 541 15.68 -6.30 30.35
N LEU A 542 15.28 -7.32 29.60
CA LEU A 542 14.33 -7.15 28.49
C LEU A 542 12.96 -6.68 28.99
N THR A 543 12.34 -5.83 28.18
CA THR A 543 10.97 -5.34 28.35
C THR A 543 10.15 -5.65 27.11
N SER A 544 8.82 -5.57 27.20
CA SER A 544 7.94 -5.82 26.05
C SER A 544 8.24 -4.90 24.85
N GLY A 545 8.68 -3.66 25.10
CA GLY A 545 9.06 -2.69 24.07
C GLY A 545 10.32 -3.07 23.26
N ASP A 546 11.13 -4.02 23.73
CA ASP A 546 12.32 -4.48 23.02
C ASP A 546 12.01 -5.42 21.84
N PHE A 547 10.77 -5.93 21.80
CA PHE A 547 10.31 -6.90 20.80
C PHE A 547 9.46 -6.24 19.71
N ALA A 548 9.73 -6.60 18.47
CA ALA A 548 8.82 -6.39 17.36
C ALA A 548 8.50 -7.71 16.66
N VAL A 549 7.28 -7.83 16.12
CA VAL A 549 6.89 -8.96 15.28
C VAL A 549 6.50 -8.43 13.91
N LEU A 550 7.27 -8.81 12.90
CA LEU A 550 7.02 -8.41 11.51
C LEU A 550 6.04 -9.36 10.83
N VAL A 551 4.96 -8.80 10.28
CA VAL A 551 3.91 -9.56 9.59
C VAL A 551 3.71 -9.08 8.15
N ARG A 552 3.22 -9.96 7.27
CA ARG A 552 2.90 -9.58 5.88
C ARG A 552 1.52 -8.95 5.75
N SER A 553 0.58 -9.35 6.59
CA SER A 553 -0.82 -8.89 6.53
C SER A 553 -1.39 -8.53 7.90
N HIS A 554 -2.44 -7.71 7.91
CA HIS A 554 -3.16 -7.37 9.13
C HIS A 554 -3.85 -8.58 9.78
N ARG A 555 -4.21 -9.60 8.99
CA ARG A 555 -4.75 -10.86 9.51
C ARG A 555 -3.70 -11.59 10.36
N GLN A 556 -2.47 -11.72 9.87
CA GLN A 556 -1.37 -12.30 10.64
C GLN A 556 -1.07 -11.49 11.90
N GLY A 557 -1.09 -10.15 11.80
CA GLY A 557 -0.91 -9.31 12.98
C GLY A 557 -1.99 -9.51 14.06
N ARG A 558 -3.25 -9.75 13.66
CA ARG A 558 -4.32 -10.12 14.60
C ARG A 558 -4.06 -11.46 15.28
N MET A 559 -3.64 -12.48 14.52
CA MET A 559 -3.29 -13.79 15.07
C MET A 559 -2.16 -13.69 16.11
N ILE A 560 -1.11 -12.91 15.83
CA ILE A 560 -0.02 -12.67 16.79
C ILE A 560 -0.53 -11.92 18.03
N LYS A 561 -1.37 -10.91 17.85
CA LYS A 561 -1.97 -10.15 18.96
C LYS A 561 -2.77 -11.05 19.89
N GLU A 562 -3.63 -11.90 19.32
CA GLU A 562 -4.45 -12.86 20.05
C GLU A 562 -3.59 -13.88 20.82
N ALA A 563 -2.53 -14.42 20.17
CA ALA A 563 -1.59 -15.34 20.82
C ALA A 563 -0.81 -14.68 21.97
N LEU A 564 -0.33 -13.43 21.79
CA LEU A 564 0.34 -12.67 22.84
C LEU A 564 -0.61 -12.37 24.01
N GLN A 565 -1.85 -11.99 23.70
CA GLN A 565 -2.87 -11.73 24.72
C GLN A 565 -3.20 -12.99 25.52
N ALA A 566 -3.24 -14.17 24.88
CA ALA A 566 -3.44 -15.45 25.56
C ALA A 566 -2.30 -15.77 26.55
N CYS A 567 -1.08 -15.29 26.29
CA CYS A 567 0.07 -15.36 27.20
C CYS A 567 0.12 -14.22 28.23
N GLY A 568 -0.87 -13.33 28.26
CA GLY A 568 -0.89 -12.15 29.16
C GLY A 568 0.06 -11.02 28.74
N ILE A 569 0.54 -11.02 27.49
CA ILE A 569 1.48 -10.03 26.98
C ILE A 569 0.73 -8.95 26.21
N ALA A 570 0.81 -7.73 26.69
CA ALA A 570 0.26 -6.57 26.00
C ALA A 570 1.08 -6.25 24.73
N SER A 571 0.37 -6.03 23.63
CA SER A 571 0.96 -5.75 22.32
C SER A 571 0.17 -4.67 21.58
N VAL A 572 0.88 -3.91 20.76
CA VAL A 572 0.30 -2.87 19.93
C VAL A 572 0.45 -3.26 18.47
N GLN A 573 -0.68 -3.34 17.76
CA GLN A 573 -0.69 -3.42 16.32
C GLN A 573 -1.00 -2.04 15.76
N LYS A 574 -0.14 -1.53 14.87
CA LYS A 574 -0.47 -0.35 14.07
C LYS A 574 -1.67 -0.71 13.18
N SER A 575 -2.87 -0.31 13.61
CA SER A 575 -4.09 -0.56 12.85
C SER A 575 -3.99 0.15 11.49
N PRO A 576 -4.38 -0.50 10.39
CA PRO A 576 -4.56 0.17 9.10
C PRO A 576 -5.78 1.10 9.13
N LYS A 577 -6.74 0.80 10.02
CA LYS A 577 -7.98 1.55 10.16
C LYS A 577 -7.65 2.98 10.56
N GLY A 578 -8.14 3.94 9.77
CA GLY A 578 -8.13 5.34 10.18
C GLY A 578 -8.88 5.52 11.49
N ILE A 579 -8.63 6.63 12.17
CA ILE A 579 -9.42 7.00 13.36
C ILE A 579 -10.94 7.01 13.07
N PHE A 580 -11.35 7.28 11.83
CA PHE A 580 -12.76 7.31 11.40
C PHE A 580 -13.39 5.92 11.19
N GLU A 581 -12.59 4.85 11.21
CA GLU A 581 -13.03 3.45 11.08
C GLU A 581 -13.09 2.72 12.43
N THR A 582 -12.80 3.41 13.54
CA THR A 582 -12.86 2.83 14.88
C THR A 582 -14.31 2.74 15.38
N GLU A 583 -14.55 1.87 16.36
CA GLU A 583 -15.85 1.73 17.00
C GLU A 583 -16.31 3.07 17.61
N GLU A 584 -15.37 3.83 18.20
CA GLU A 584 -15.69 5.14 18.78
C GLU A 584 -16.16 6.15 17.71
N ALA A 585 -15.62 6.09 16.49
CA ALA A 585 -16.05 6.95 15.40
C ALA A 585 -17.46 6.60 14.92
N GLU A 586 -17.77 5.30 14.81
CA GLU A 586 -19.11 4.86 14.45
C GLU A 586 -20.13 5.27 15.51
N GLU A 587 -19.85 5.00 16.79
CA GLU A 587 -20.73 5.37 17.89
C GLU A 587 -20.89 6.89 18.01
N LEU A 588 -19.80 7.66 17.89
CA LEU A 588 -19.86 9.11 17.90
C LEU A 588 -20.74 9.62 16.76
N ARG A 589 -20.66 9.03 15.56
CA ARG A 589 -21.55 9.40 14.45
C ARG A 589 -23.02 9.14 14.77
N LEU A 590 -23.34 8.04 15.46
CA LEU A 590 -24.72 7.76 15.90
C LEU A 590 -25.21 8.80 16.91
N VAL A 591 -24.39 9.13 17.90
CA VAL A 591 -24.71 10.17 18.90
C VAL A 591 -24.90 11.53 18.23
N LEU A 592 -23.96 11.96 17.38
CA LEU A 592 -24.04 13.25 16.69
C LEU A 592 -25.23 13.32 15.72
N SER A 593 -25.58 12.20 15.07
CA SER A 593 -26.77 12.10 14.21
C SER A 593 -28.07 12.29 15.01
N ALA A 594 -28.15 11.71 16.21
CA ALA A 594 -29.27 11.91 17.12
C ALA A 594 -29.32 13.35 17.69
N ILE A 595 -28.17 13.97 17.96
CA ILE A 595 -28.09 15.39 18.37
C ILE A 595 -28.52 16.33 17.24
N ALA A 596 -28.15 16.04 15.99
CA ALA A 596 -28.55 16.87 14.87
C ALA A 596 -30.06 16.80 14.59
N GLU A 597 -30.69 15.65 14.83
CA GLU A 597 -32.12 15.41 14.58
C GLU A 597 -32.82 14.77 15.81
N PRO A 598 -32.98 15.49 16.93
CA PRO A 598 -33.52 14.94 18.18
C PRO A 598 -34.95 14.39 18.06
N SER A 599 -35.75 14.94 17.12
CA SER A 599 -37.12 14.51 16.87
C SER A 599 -37.23 13.13 16.21
N GLN A 600 -36.14 12.56 15.70
CA GLN A 600 -36.13 11.21 15.14
C GLN A 600 -35.84 10.17 16.24
N ILE A 601 -36.92 9.65 16.82
CA ILE A 601 -36.90 8.71 17.94
C ILE A 601 -36.00 7.49 17.67
N SER A 602 -35.96 6.97 16.43
CA SER A 602 -35.12 5.83 16.06
C SER A 602 -33.62 6.13 16.20
N LYS A 603 -33.18 7.34 15.83
CA LYS A 603 -31.79 7.79 15.98
C LYS A 603 -31.43 7.96 17.44
N LEU A 604 -32.31 8.59 18.22
CA LEU A 604 -32.13 8.80 19.66
C LEU A 604 -31.99 7.46 20.39
N ARG A 605 -32.90 6.50 20.17
CA ARG A 605 -32.83 5.16 20.78
C ARG A 605 -31.54 4.44 20.43
N ARG A 606 -31.10 4.52 19.16
CA ARG A 606 -29.85 3.91 18.72
C ARG A 606 -28.62 4.55 19.37
N ALA A 607 -28.63 5.87 19.55
CA ALA A 607 -27.55 6.57 20.24
C ALA A 607 -27.49 6.17 21.73
N LEU A 608 -28.62 6.07 22.43
CA LEU A 608 -28.64 5.78 23.87
C LEU A 608 -27.99 4.44 24.26
N VAL A 609 -28.02 3.44 23.37
CA VAL A 609 -27.48 2.10 23.64
C VAL A 609 -26.02 1.92 23.18
N THR A 610 -25.37 2.97 22.68
CA THR A 610 -23.93 2.91 22.40
C THR A 610 -23.13 2.85 23.69
N GLU A 611 -21.91 2.32 23.64
CA GLU A 611 -21.02 2.30 24.80
C GLU A 611 -20.64 3.71 25.25
N LEU A 612 -20.55 4.67 24.32
CA LEU A 612 -20.37 6.09 24.64
C LEU A 612 -21.51 6.65 25.50
N MET A 613 -22.76 6.24 25.29
CA MET A 613 -23.92 6.70 26.07
C MET A 613 -24.18 5.84 27.31
N GLY A 614 -23.83 4.55 27.26
CA GLY A 614 -23.90 3.61 28.37
C GLY A 614 -25.30 3.10 28.73
N GLY A 615 -26.29 3.29 27.85
CA GLY A 615 -27.62 2.71 28.03
C GLY A 615 -27.64 1.22 27.70
N THR A 616 -28.63 0.52 28.24
CA THR A 616 -28.85 -0.92 27.99
C THR A 616 -30.24 -1.17 27.43
N ALA A 617 -30.56 -2.42 27.08
CA ALA A 617 -31.93 -2.80 26.73
C ALA A 617 -32.95 -2.45 27.83
N GLN A 618 -32.56 -2.52 29.11
CA GLN A 618 -33.41 -2.12 30.23
C GLN A 618 -33.67 -0.61 30.23
N THR A 619 -32.70 0.20 29.81
CA THR A 619 -32.87 1.65 29.64
C THR A 619 -33.98 1.94 28.63
N LEU A 620 -33.98 1.26 27.48
CA LEU A 620 -35.02 1.46 26.46
C LEU A 620 -36.41 1.04 26.96
N LEU A 621 -36.51 -0.09 27.67
CA LEU A 621 -37.77 -0.55 28.27
C LEU A 621 -38.30 0.45 29.31
N ALA A 622 -37.42 1.04 30.12
CA ALA A 622 -37.81 2.05 31.10
C ALA A 622 -38.33 3.34 30.43
N LEU A 623 -37.76 3.74 29.30
CA LEU A 623 -38.22 4.88 28.51
C LEU A 623 -39.60 4.62 27.89
N ASP A 624 -39.85 3.40 27.38
CA ASP A 624 -41.16 3.02 26.85
C ASP A 624 -42.23 2.98 27.94
N ALA A 625 -41.86 2.62 29.18
CA ALA A 625 -42.77 2.55 30.31
C ALA A 625 -43.03 3.91 31.00
N ASN A 626 -42.16 4.91 30.81
CA ASN A 626 -42.25 6.19 31.52
C ASN A 626 -41.99 7.39 30.58
N PRO A 627 -43.06 8.07 30.13
CA PRO A 627 -42.95 9.24 29.25
C PRO A 627 -42.07 10.37 29.81
N ALA A 628 -42.07 10.59 31.13
CA ALA A 628 -41.27 11.66 31.74
C ALA A 628 -39.76 11.41 31.62
N LEU A 629 -39.32 10.14 31.66
CA LEU A 629 -37.92 9.79 31.41
C LEU A 629 -37.55 10.01 29.95
N PHE A 630 -38.47 9.73 29.02
CA PHE A 630 -38.26 9.97 27.60
C PHE A 630 -38.19 11.47 27.27
N ASP A 631 -39.07 12.28 27.87
CA ASP A 631 -39.04 13.73 27.71
C ASP A 631 -37.73 14.34 28.23
N ALA A 632 -37.24 13.87 29.39
CA ALA A 632 -35.95 14.29 29.93
C ALA A 632 -34.76 13.95 29.00
N GLU A 633 -34.80 12.77 28.34
CA GLU A 633 -33.80 12.41 27.34
C GLU A 633 -33.90 13.34 26.11
N LEU A 634 -35.10 13.62 25.62
CA LEU A 634 -35.30 14.56 24.51
C LEU A 634 -34.78 15.97 24.83
N GLU A 635 -35.06 16.48 26.04
CA GLU A 635 -34.57 17.79 26.49
C GLU A 635 -33.04 17.90 26.43
N ASP A 636 -32.33 16.84 26.83
CA ASP A 636 -30.88 16.77 26.76
C ASP A 636 -30.37 16.86 25.31
N PHE A 637 -30.99 16.11 24.39
CA PHE A 637 -30.61 16.15 22.97
C PHE A 637 -30.90 17.51 22.33
N PHE A 638 -32.05 18.14 22.63
CA PHE A 638 -32.35 19.50 22.18
C PHE A 638 -31.36 20.53 22.74
N ARG A 639 -30.94 20.38 24.00
CA ARG A 639 -29.89 21.22 24.59
C ARG A 639 -28.58 21.08 23.84
N TRP A 640 -28.13 19.87 23.53
CA TRP A 640 -26.88 19.68 22.77
C TRP A 640 -26.98 20.21 21.35
N GLN A 641 -28.12 20.04 20.69
CA GLN A 641 -28.38 20.63 19.38
C GLN A 641 -28.22 22.16 19.43
N TYR A 642 -28.85 22.81 20.40
CA TYR A 642 -28.76 24.25 20.62
C TYR A 642 -27.32 24.70 20.91
N LEU A 643 -26.61 24.01 21.80
CA LEU A 643 -25.21 24.33 22.13
C LEU A 643 -24.31 24.24 20.91
N TRP A 644 -24.51 23.22 20.05
CA TRP A 644 -23.70 23.07 18.84
C TRP A 644 -24.00 24.21 17.86
N GLN A 645 -25.28 24.50 17.58
CA GLN A 645 -25.66 25.56 16.63
C GLN A 645 -25.15 26.94 17.05
N LYS A 646 -25.26 27.26 18.34
CA LYS A 646 -25.02 28.62 18.84
C LYS A 646 -23.59 28.86 19.32
N HIS A 647 -22.90 27.82 19.80
CA HIS A 647 -21.58 27.93 20.43
C HIS A 647 -20.51 27.00 19.80
N GLY A 648 -20.89 26.21 18.80
CA GLY A 648 -19.99 25.33 18.06
C GLY A 648 -19.81 23.95 18.69
N PHE A 649 -19.23 23.05 17.88
CA PHE A 649 -19.09 21.62 18.20
C PHE A 649 -18.40 21.36 19.54
N MET A 650 -17.24 21.98 19.80
CA MET A 650 -16.46 21.69 21.02
C MET A 650 -17.17 22.09 22.31
N ARG A 651 -18.05 23.10 22.28
CA ARG A 651 -18.83 23.49 23.47
C ARG A 651 -19.89 22.44 23.79
N MET A 652 -20.61 21.98 22.76
CA MET A 652 -21.57 20.87 22.90
C MET A 652 -20.87 19.59 23.34
N PHE A 653 -19.78 19.22 22.68
CA PHE A 653 -19.06 17.96 22.91
C PHE A 653 -18.58 17.83 24.36
N ARG A 654 -18.06 18.91 24.96
CA ARG A 654 -17.67 18.91 26.38
C ARG A 654 -18.87 18.76 27.31
N ASP A 655 -19.97 19.49 27.05
CA ASP A 655 -21.19 19.40 27.86
C ASP A 655 -21.77 17.97 27.83
N TRP A 656 -21.77 17.34 26.65
CA TRP A 656 -22.18 15.95 26.46
C TRP A 656 -21.26 14.97 27.19
N LEU A 657 -19.93 15.09 27.03
CA LEU A 657 -18.94 14.24 27.69
C LEU A 657 -19.11 14.24 29.22
N ASP A 658 -19.28 15.42 29.79
CA ASP A 658 -19.39 15.61 31.24
C ASP A 658 -20.75 15.12 31.75
N LYS A 659 -21.86 15.53 31.10
CA LYS A 659 -23.21 15.16 31.54
C LYS A 659 -23.45 13.66 31.46
N ARG A 660 -22.93 12.99 30.42
CA ARG A 660 -23.02 11.53 30.27
C ARG A 660 -21.88 10.76 30.92
N LYS A 661 -20.94 11.42 31.61
CA LYS A 661 -19.78 10.79 32.28
C LYS A 661 -19.00 9.84 31.38
N VAL A 662 -18.88 10.19 30.10
CA VAL A 662 -18.31 9.31 29.05
C VAL A 662 -16.87 8.92 29.38
N ARG A 663 -16.07 9.87 29.90
CA ARG A 663 -14.66 9.62 30.26
C ARG A 663 -14.51 8.52 31.31
N ALA A 664 -15.25 8.64 32.41
CA ALA A 664 -15.19 7.66 33.51
C ALA A 664 -15.66 6.28 33.04
N ARG A 665 -16.66 6.24 32.17
CA ARG A 665 -17.15 4.98 31.58
C ARG A 665 -16.10 4.33 30.69
N LEU A 666 -15.50 5.08 29.76
CA LEU A 666 -14.50 4.53 28.86
C LEU A 666 -13.27 4.03 29.63
N LEU A 667 -12.78 4.78 30.62
CA LEU A 667 -11.64 4.38 31.44
C LEU A 667 -11.87 3.11 32.29
N ALA A 668 -13.12 2.66 32.45
CA ALA A 668 -13.42 1.42 33.15
C ALA A 668 -13.15 0.15 32.30
N TYR A 669 -12.99 0.30 30.98
CA TYR A 669 -12.63 -0.81 30.08
C TYR A 669 -11.14 -1.09 30.11
N VAL A 670 -10.74 -2.33 29.78
CA VAL A 670 -9.33 -2.78 29.72
C VAL A 670 -8.50 -1.94 28.74
N ASP A 671 -9.10 -1.49 27.65
CA ASP A 671 -8.51 -0.62 26.62
C ASP A 671 -8.98 0.85 26.73
N GLY A 672 -9.47 1.25 27.90
CA GLY A 672 -10.20 2.51 28.11
C GLY A 672 -9.42 3.78 27.76
N GLU A 673 -8.12 3.82 28.05
CA GLU A 673 -7.24 4.96 27.70
C GLU A 673 -7.18 5.17 26.18
N ARG A 674 -7.11 4.08 25.41
CA ARG A 674 -7.09 4.13 23.95
C ARG A 674 -8.41 4.62 23.38
N ARG A 675 -9.53 4.08 23.89
CA ARG A 675 -10.88 4.50 23.47
C ARG A 675 -11.12 5.98 23.73
N LEU A 676 -10.73 6.46 24.92
CA LEU A 676 -10.84 7.87 25.28
C LEU A 676 -9.97 8.75 24.38
N THR A 677 -8.73 8.35 24.12
CA THR A 677 -7.81 9.11 23.25
C THR A 677 -8.34 9.18 21.82
N ASN A 678 -8.86 8.07 21.29
CA ASN A 678 -9.52 8.04 19.99
C ASN A 678 -10.69 9.04 19.93
N LEU A 679 -11.57 9.02 20.93
CA LEU A 679 -12.72 9.91 21.02
C LEU A 679 -12.32 11.39 21.06
N LEU A 680 -11.29 11.74 21.83
CA LEU A 680 -10.79 13.12 21.93
C LEU A 680 -10.16 13.60 20.61
N HIS A 681 -9.40 12.75 19.94
CA HIS A 681 -8.82 13.09 18.64
C HIS A 681 -9.87 13.22 17.54
N LEU A 682 -10.90 12.37 17.52
CA LEU A 682 -12.06 12.57 16.65
C LEU A 682 -12.67 13.95 16.86
N ALA A 683 -12.81 14.39 18.12
CA ALA A 683 -13.34 15.70 18.43
C ALA A 683 -12.44 16.85 17.95
N GLU A 684 -11.12 16.71 18.03
CA GLU A 684 -10.17 17.68 17.48
C GLU A 684 -10.26 17.77 15.96
N LEU A 685 -10.32 16.63 15.27
CA LEU A 685 -10.45 16.59 13.81
C LEU A 685 -11.77 17.22 13.35
N ILE A 686 -12.88 16.90 14.03
CA ILE A 686 -14.17 17.54 13.78
C ILE A 686 -14.07 19.05 14.04
N HIS A 687 -13.38 19.47 15.11
CA HIS A 687 -13.23 20.89 15.42
C HIS A 687 -12.46 21.64 14.34
N VAL A 688 -11.33 21.10 13.88
CA VAL A 688 -10.51 21.68 12.81
C VAL A 688 -11.36 21.82 11.53
N GLU A 689 -12.11 20.79 11.17
CA GLU A 689 -12.99 20.84 10.00
C GLU A 689 -14.09 21.91 10.15
N THR A 690 -14.73 21.98 11.33
CA THR A 690 -15.78 22.97 11.58
C THR A 690 -15.30 24.42 11.51
N ARG A 691 -13.98 24.66 11.69
CA ARG A 691 -13.40 25.99 11.50
C ARG A 691 -13.05 26.30 10.04
N LYS A 692 -12.69 25.30 9.25
CA LYS A 692 -12.26 25.50 7.85
C LYS A 692 -13.42 25.87 6.92
N GLN A 693 -14.59 25.28 7.12
CA GLN A 693 -15.71 25.36 6.15
C GLN A 693 -16.98 26.06 6.68
N ALA A 694 -16.98 26.59 7.90
CA ALA A 694 -18.19 27.05 8.62
C ALA A 694 -19.43 26.12 8.42
N PRO A 695 -19.29 24.80 8.60
CA PRO A 695 -20.31 23.84 8.21
C PRO A 695 -21.53 23.89 9.15
N SER A 696 -22.71 23.71 8.57
CA SER A 696 -23.91 23.35 9.32
C SER A 696 -23.73 21.98 10.00
N LEU A 697 -24.53 21.69 11.04
CA LEU A 697 -24.62 20.37 11.70
C LEU A 697 -24.61 19.20 10.70
N HIS A 698 -25.45 19.29 9.66
CA HIS A 698 -25.59 18.24 8.65
C HIS A 698 -24.36 18.12 7.75
N THR A 699 -23.67 19.22 7.47
CA THR A 699 -22.44 19.22 6.68
C THR A 699 -21.31 18.49 7.45
N THR A 700 -21.21 18.70 8.77
CA THR A 700 -20.25 17.96 9.61
C THR A 700 -20.55 16.46 9.64
N LEU A 701 -21.82 16.07 9.76
CA LEU A 701 -22.22 14.65 9.71
C LEU A 701 -21.92 14.00 8.36
N ARG A 702 -22.18 14.71 7.25
CA ARG A 702 -21.87 14.23 5.91
C ARG A 702 -20.36 14.07 5.71
N TRP A 703 -19.57 15.03 6.23
CA TRP A 703 -18.11 14.93 6.22
C TRP A 703 -17.62 13.71 7.01
N LEU A 704 -18.14 13.48 8.22
CA LEU A 704 -17.80 12.29 9.03
C LEU A 704 -18.13 10.99 8.29
N GLN A 705 -19.30 10.93 7.65
CA GLN A 705 -19.71 9.75 6.88
C GLN A 705 -18.81 9.51 5.67
N ARG A 706 -18.40 10.57 4.97
CA ARG A 706 -17.45 10.48 3.85
C ARG A 706 -16.06 10.01 4.30
N ARG A 707 -15.57 10.54 5.42
CA ARG A 707 -14.28 10.14 6.01
C ARG A 707 -14.23 8.68 6.45
N ALA A 708 -15.35 8.13 6.90
CA ALA A 708 -15.44 6.71 7.25
C ALA A 708 -15.37 5.78 6.03
N SER A 709 -15.68 6.27 4.83
CA SER A 709 -15.58 5.51 3.57
C SER A 709 -14.27 5.71 2.81
N GLU A 710 -13.51 6.77 3.11
CA GLU A 710 -12.19 7.02 2.51
C GLU A 710 -11.11 6.16 3.20
N GLN A 711 -10.21 5.51 2.45
CA GLN A 711 -9.00 4.92 3.04
C GLN A 711 -8.17 6.03 3.69
N ALA A 712 -8.02 5.98 5.01
CA ALA A 712 -7.40 7.06 5.75
C ALA A 712 -5.90 7.23 5.40
N GLY A 713 -5.48 8.47 5.23
CA GLY A 713 -4.06 8.84 5.19
C GLY A 713 -3.37 8.58 6.54
N GLU A 714 -2.05 8.43 6.51
CA GLU A 714 -1.21 8.15 7.70
C GLU A 714 -1.32 9.21 8.80
N GLU A 715 -1.80 10.42 8.49
CA GLU A 715 -1.89 11.59 9.37
C GLU A 715 -2.87 11.45 10.55
N HIS A 716 -3.78 10.48 10.51
CA HIS A 716 -4.84 10.35 11.51
C HIS A 716 -4.62 9.22 12.52
N GLN A 717 -3.41 8.67 12.61
CA GLN A 717 -3.08 7.60 13.57
C GLN A 717 -2.48 8.21 14.85
N LEU A 718 -3.19 8.12 15.98
CA LEU A 718 -2.61 8.45 17.30
C LEU A 718 -1.61 7.39 17.73
N ARG A 719 -0.49 7.84 18.31
CA ARG A 719 0.42 7.02 19.12
C ARG A 719 0.28 7.44 20.57
N LEU A 720 0.11 6.46 21.47
CA LEU A 720 0.25 6.71 22.90
C LEU A 720 1.71 6.52 23.30
N GLU A 721 2.24 7.34 24.20
CA GLU A 721 3.58 7.14 24.77
C GLU A 721 3.68 5.79 25.49
N SER A 722 2.57 5.28 26.05
CA SER A 722 2.48 3.94 26.63
C SER A 722 2.69 2.83 25.62
N ASP A 723 2.43 3.08 24.32
CA ASP A 723 2.57 2.06 23.28
C ASP A 723 4.03 1.68 23.05
N GLU A 724 5.00 2.56 23.32
CA GLU A 724 6.44 2.27 23.14
C GLU A 724 6.93 1.15 24.07
N ASN A 725 6.25 0.94 25.20
CA ASN A 725 6.58 -0.09 26.18
C ASN A 725 5.90 -1.45 25.88
N LEU A 726 5.19 -1.58 24.76
CA LEU A 726 4.47 -2.80 24.36
C LEU A 726 5.17 -3.53 23.21
N VAL A 727 4.88 -4.82 23.04
CA VAL A 727 5.36 -5.59 21.88
C VAL A 727 4.80 -4.98 20.60
N GLN A 728 5.67 -4.61 19.67
CA GLN A 728 5.30 -3.91 18.43
C GLN A 728 4.94 -4.90 17.31
N ILE A 729 3.68 -4.95 16.89
CA ILE A 729 3.26 -5.75 15.73
C ILE A 729 3.18 -4.84 14.50
N VAL A 730 4.08 -5.03 13.55
CA VAL A 730 4.29 -4.10 12.42
C VAL A 730 4.32 -4.86 11.10
N THR A 731 3.77 -4.27 10.03
CA THR A 731 3.90 -4.85 8.70
C THR A 731 5.29 -4.62 8.13
N ILE A 732 5.80 -5.53 7.28
CA ILE A 732 7.13 -5.39 6.65
C ILE A 732 7.31 -4.03 5.97
N HIS A 733 6.27 -3.51 5.30
CA HIS A 733 6.30 -2.18 4.70
C HIS A 733 6.49 -1.06 5.74
N LYS A 734 5.74 -1.11 6.85
CA LYS A 734 5.84 -0.11 7.93
C LYS A 734 7.10 -0.26 8.78
N SER A 735 7.81 -1.39 8.72
CA SER A 735 9.08 -1.56 9.44
C SER A 735 10.29 -0.98 8.70
N LYS A 736 10.15 -0.62 7.42
CA LYS A 736 11.23 0.01 6.65
C LYS A 736 11.69 1.30 7.35
N GLY A 737 12.99 1.43 7.55
CA GLY A 737 13.61 2.56 8.26
C GLY A 737 13.64 2.43 9.79
N LEU A 738 12.78 1.60 10.38
CA LEU A 738 12.72 1.37 11.83
C LEU A 738 13.81 0.41 12.31
N GLN A 739 14.07 0.44 13.62
CA GLN A 739 15.05 -0.41 14.30
C GLN A 739 14.44 -0.95 15.59
N TYR A 740 14.67 -2.23 15.86
CA TYR A 740 14.22 -2.93 17.05
C TYR A 740 15.38 -3.73 17.64
N LYS A 741 15.33 -4.03 18.94
CA LYS A 741 16.37 -4.84 19.60
C LYS A 741 16.20 -6.33 19.25
N ILE A 742 14.97 -6.83 19.24
CA ILE A 742 14.62 -8.22 18.89
C ILE A 742 13.45 -8.19 17.89
N VAL A 743 13.54 -9.00 16.84
CA VAL A 743 12.54 -9.12 15.74
C VAL A 743 12.15 -10.57 15.51
#